data_AF-D6YX04-F1
#
_entry.id   AF-D6YX04-F1
#
_cell.length_a   1.000
_cell.length_b   1.000
_cell.length_c   1.000
_cell.angle_alpha   90.00
_cell.angle_beta   90.00
_cell.angle_gamma   90.00
#
_symmetry.space_group_name_H-M   'P 1'
#
loop_
_entity.id
_entity.type
_entity.pdbx_description
1 polymer ?
#
loop_
_entity_poly.entity_id
_entity_poly.type
_entity_poly.pdbx_seq_one_letter_code
_entity_poly.pdbx_strand_id
1 'polypeptide(L)'
;MFNIKHHLPLFIKKFREESFIKISSNGDFESAHFLLRKLCHFFNFDSCFHVKAAEAFVYQLWELESVPILFSESSFQEVDFLLYLEAGELLREKLLGVHHLKARRVRAKLDRGLIALRYRLEGCNGGCDPEDPDESLLCRLIHAASVWKEGQVVFRNKMLTVKDKNQLRDASRYPLFAELVLRDEEEAENFFTWALRDHIAVRPLIEFPRNQWKMNRYQLNGRLSRRGGFDLKVQKVLCEEGFEKVLTLPFEGKPVNILDEAKCVLFRGNYALTIGEVFEIFDRKKIEAGNLEYMEDGIMNWNAHQCGYWDTALGDYQRIDLDKSEWWNELPVLDRLSLKKARHLFGSHLTGTEWNLSLISSRLHQDLNFEDAHGYLAISVPQNDGTYIVYTLGKFTFAFPGTLLQALLNIGETAEAAIAYPDENVFYTHRRKTYYSYAISEEDGKKFFESVKRDMMLSREGNLIYQIESENCAKWSYEKLVYSIGQHRVPEIYTMPFLHSEPHGFMSAIFKVIKSLPKPWQIPVTTFCHFLLGGYKGRMIIENGKAVWKSLRYHPFWNDTVIFHPSMLHKLQEEGKIGRFVSAGITCVNRAIFFFYSKNLSRYSNLTSFSSFLVFFSNRFLQIFTKIHSEPIPNKISLCFFIKNL
;
A
#
# COMPACT_ATOMS: atom_id res chain seq x y z
N MET A 1 -26.98 -6.71 -37.46
CA MET A 1 -26.41 -6.39 -36.14
C MET A 1 -25.24 -5.44 -36.39
N PHE A 2 -25.23 -4.27 -35.74
CA PHE A 2 -24.20 -3.24 -35.90
C PHE A 2 -23.41 -3.10 -34.60
N ASN A 3 -22.16 -2.64 -34.61
CA ASN A 3 -21.41 -2.36 -33.37
C ASN A 3 -21.21 -0.84 -33.19
N ILE A 4 -21.37 -0.31 -31.97
CA ILE A 4 -21.21 1.13 -31.67
C ILE A 4 -19.89 1.65 -32.22
N LYS A 5 -18.78 0.94 -32.00
CA LYS A 5 -17.43 1.36 -32.39
C LYS A 5 -17.32 1.68 -33.88
N HIS A 6 -17.97 0.87 -34.72
CA HIS A 6 -17.88 0.95 -36.17
C HIS A 6 -19.05 1.70 -36.82
N HIS A 7 -20.15 1.93 -36.07
CA HIS A 7 -21.40 2.48 -36.60
C HIS A 7 -21.97 3.59 -35.69
N LEU A 8 -21.09 4.40 -35.10
CA LEU A 8 -21.49 5.46 -34.16
C LEU A 8 -22.47 6.48 -34.76
N PRO A 9 -22.32 6.98 -36.01
CA PRO A 9 -23.32 7.88 -36.61
C PRO A 9 -24.71 7.25 -36.71
N LEU A 10 -24.77 5.96 -37.06
CA LEU A 10 -26.03 5.21 -37.10
C LEU A 10 -26.62 5.04 -35.69
N PHE A 11 -25.78 4.75 -34.69
CA PHE A 11 -26.20 4.66 -33.29
C PHE A 11 -26.83 5.98 -32.81
N ILE A 12 -26.17 7.12 -33.04
CA ILE A 12 -26.68 8.45 -32.69
C ILE A 12 -28.02 8.72 -33.38
N LYS A 13 -28.07 8.51 -34.70
CA LYS A 13 -29.30 8.69 -35.49
C LYS A 13 -30.45 7.86 -34.91
N LYS A 14 -30.20 6.59 -34.61
CA LYS A 14 -31.20 5.68 -34.04
C LYS A 14 -31.67 6.11 -32.65
N PHE A 15 -30.78 6.63 -31.81
CA PHE A 15 -31.15 7.16 -30.49
C PHE A 15 -31.98 8.45 -30.59
N ARG A 16 -31.67 9.34 -31.54
CA ARG A 16 -32.45 10.57 -31.82
C ARG A 16 -33.85 10.28 -32.34
N GLU A 17 -33.99 9.28 -33.21
CA GLU A 17 -35.28 8.83 -33.76
C GLU A 17 -36.19 8.14 -32.71
N GLU A 18 -35.78 8.11 -31.44
CA GLU A 18 -36.41 7.35 -30.35
C GLU A 18 -36.66 5.88 -30.72
N SER A 19 -35.83 5.35 -31.63
CA SER A 19 -35.92 3.96 -32.01
C SER A 19 -35.44 3.11 -30.83
N PHE A 20 -36.20 2.06 -30.52
CA PHE A 20 -35.80 1.15 -29.46
C PHE A 20 -34.56 0.39 -29.94
N ILE A 21 -33.47 0.50 -29.19
CA ILE A 21 -32.21 -0.17 -29.52
C ILE A 21 -31.99 -1.31 -28.53
N LYS A 22 -31.99 -2.54 -29.04
CA LYS A 22 -31.49 -3.69 -28.29
C LYS A 22 -29.97 -3.69 -28.40
N ILE A 23 -29.29 -3.79 -27.26
CA ILE A 23 -27.83 -3.72 -27.20
C ILE A 23 -27.24 -4.85 -26.35
N SER A 24 -26.15 -5.43 -26.83
CA SER A 24 -25.31 -6.41 -26.12
C SER A 24 -24.33 -5.70 -25.18
N SER A 25 -23.73 -6.46 -24.26
CA SER A 25 -22.65 -5.93 -23.40
C SER A 25 -21.43 -5.44 -24.19
N ASN A 26 -21.22 -5.97 -25.39
CA ASN A 26 -20.05 -5.69 -26.23
C ASN A 26 -20.29 -4.49 -27.18
N GLY A 27 -21.44 -3.82 -27.06
CA GLY A 27 -21.80 -2.68 -27.89
C GLY A 27 -22.44 -3.06 -29.22
N ASP A 28 -22.82 -4.32 -29.44
CA ASP A 28 -23.59 -4.71 -30.62
C ASP A 28 -25.04 -4.32 -30.45
N PHE A 29 -25.59 -3.62 -31.44
CA PHE A 29 -26.91 -3.06 -31.40
C PHE A 29 -27.73 -3.33 -32.66
N GLU A 30 -29.04 -3.40 -32.48
CA GLU A 30 -30.03 -3.51 -33.54
C GLU A 30 -31.32 -2.78 -33.16
N SER A 31 -32.07 -2.31 -34.16
CA SER A 31 -33.39 -1.77 -33.93
C SER A 31 -34.34 -2.87 -33.47
N ALA A 32 -35.00 -2.67 -32.34
CA ALA A 32 -36.00 -3.59 -31.84
C ALA A 32 -37.21 -3.63 -32.79
N HIS A 33 -37.81 -4.81 -32.91
CA HIS A 33 -39.04 -5.00 -33.68
C HIS A 33 -40.17 -4.13 -33.11
N PHE A 34 -41.05 -3.62 -33.99
CA PHE A 34 -42.12 -2.68 -33.63
C PHE A 34 -43.02 -3.15 -32.47
N LEU A 35 -43.33 -4.45 -32.43
CA LEU A 35 -44.13 -5.06 -31.35
C LEU A 35 -43.41 -5.01 -29.99
N LEU A 36 -42.10 -5.29 -29.96
CA LEU A 36 -41.30 -5.23 -28.73
C LEU A 36 -41.21 -3.79 -28.23
N ARG A 37 -41.06 -2.82 -29.14
CA ARG A 37 -41.11 -1.38 -28.84
C ARG A 37 -42.42 -0.99 -28.15
N LYS A 38 -43.57 -1.39 -28.70
CA LYS A 38 -44.88 -1.10 -28.10
C LYS A 38 -45.05 -1.73 -26.72
N LEU A 39 -44.62 -2.99 -26.57
CA LEU A 39 -44.70 -3.70 -25.29
C LEU A 39 -43.82 -3.06 -24.23
N CYS A 40 -42.55 -2.76 -24.55
CA CYS A 40 -41.63 -2.15 -23.60
C CYS A 40 -42.09 -0.77 -23.15
N HIS A 41 -42.60 0.05 -24.06
CA HIS A 41 -43.18 1.34 -23.72
C HIS A 41 -44.41 1.19 -22.81
N PHE A 42 -45.31 0.25 -23.14
CA PHE A 42 -46.50 -0.04 -22.33
C PHE A 42 -46.15 -0.45 -20.89
N PHE A 43 -45.04 -1.17 -20.69
CA PHE A 43 -44.56 -1.59 -19.38
C PHE A 43 -43.51 -0.65 -18.76
N ASN A 44 -43.25 0.53 -19.33
CA ASN A 44 -42.23 1.49 -18.88
C ASN A 44 -40.80 0.90 -18.77
N PHE A 45 -40.46 -0.08 -19.61
CA PHE A 45 -39.14 -0.70 -19.64
C PHE A 45 -38.08 0.12 -20.38
N ASP A 46 -38.45 1.25 -20.96
CA ASP A 46 -37.56 2.16 -21.73
C ASP A 46 -36.31 2.55 -20.93
N SER A 47 -36.49 2.78 -19.63
CA SER A 47 -35.41 3.06 -18.68
C SER A 47 -34.34 1.97 -18.64
N CYS A 48 -34.71 0.69 -18.67
CA CYS A 48 -33.75 -0.42 -18.66
C CYS A 48 -32.90 -0.47 -19.93
N PHE A 49 -33.46 -0.07 -21.08
CA PHE A 49 -32.72 -0.04 -22.35
C PHE A 49 -31.71 1.10 -22.37
N HIS A 50 -32.10 2.31 -21.94
CA HIS A 50 -31.18 3.44 -21.84
C HIS A 50 -30.01 3.13 -20.90
N VAL A 51 -30.27 2.45 -19.78
CA VAL A 51 -29.23 2.01 -18.85
C VAL A 51 -28.27 1.02 -19.52
N LYS A 52 -28.78 -0.02 -20.20
CA LYS A 52 -27.93 -0.98 -20.91
C LYS A 52 -27.12 -0.32 -22.02
N ALA A 53 -27.72 0.62 -22.76
CA ALA A 53 -27.03 1.37 -23.80
C ALA A 53 -25.90 2.22 -23.23
N ALA A 54 -26.14 2.91 -22.11
CA ALA A 54 -25.11 3.66 -21.43
C ALA A 54 -24.03 2.77 -20.81
N GLU A 55 -24.37 1.58 -20.27
CA GLU A 55 -23.39 0.59 -19.80
C GLU A 55 -22.46 0.16 -20.93
N ALA A 56 -23.02 -0.21 -22.09
CA ALA A 56 -22.23 -0.59 -23.26
C ALA A 56 -21.41 0.60 -23.80
N PHE A 57 -21.95 1.81 -23.77
CA PHE A 57 -21.24 3.02 -24.22
C PHE A 57 -20.10 3.42 -23.29
N VAL A 58 -20.26 3.30 -21.96
CA VAL A 58 -19.17 3.48 -20.99
C VAL A 58 -18.01 2.53 -21.30
N TYR A 59 -18.30 1.28 -21.67
CA TYR A 59 -17.27 0.35 -22.11
C TYR A 59 -16.55 0.83 -23.38
N GLN A 60 -17.26 1.41 -24.35
CA GLN A 60 -16.62 2.02 -25.52
C GLN A 60 -15.72 3.21 -25.14
N LEU A 61 -16.15 4.08 -24.23
CA LEU A 61 -15.31 5.19 -23.73
C LEU A 61 -14.03 4.68 -23.06
N TRP A 62 -14.09 3.56 -22.35
CA TRP A 62 -12.90 2.90 -21.80
C TRP A 62 -11.97 2.35 -22.89
N GLU A 63 -12.51 1.75 -23.95
CA GLU A 63 -11.70 1.30 -25.09
C GLU A 63 -11.07 2.48 -25.87
N LEU A 64 -11.67 3.66 -25.84
CA LEU A 64 -11.05 4.86 -26.42
C LEU A 64 -9.81 5.35 -25.68
N GLU A 65 -9.54 4.90 -24.44
CA GLU A 65 -8.32 5.28 -23.73
C GLU A 65 -7.05 4.76 -24.39
N SER A 66 -7.11 3.62 -25.08
CA SER A 66 -5.99 3.05 -25.82
C SER A 66 -5.85 3.60 -27.24
N VAL A 67 -6.81 4.41 -27.72
CA VAL A 67 -6.72 5.06 -29.03
C VAL A 67 -5.86 6.33 -28.89
N PRO A 68 -4.77 6.45 -29.66
CA PRO A 68 -3.94 7.66 -29.71
C PRO A 68 -4.76 8.92 -30.00
N ILE A 69 -4.41 10.03 -29.35
CA ILE A 69 -4.91 11.36 -29.72
C ILE A 69 -3.73 12.15 -30.25
N LEU A 70 -3.83 12.57 -31.50
CA LEU A 70 -2.81 13.37 -32.17
C LEU A 70 -3.01 14.85 -31.88
N PHE A 71 -1.91 15.58 -31.81
CA PHE A 71 -1.84 17.01 -31.53
C PHE A 71 -1.02 17.68 -32.63
N SER A 72 -1.65 17.90 -33.77
CA SER A 72 -1.14 18.77 -34.83
C SER A 72 -2.29 19.22 -35.73
N GLU A 73 -2.19 20.44 -36.27
CA GLU A 73 -3.23 21.06 -37.10
C GLU A 73 -3.55 20.28 -38.39
N SER A 74 -2.63 19.42 -38.83
CA SER A 74 -2.75 18.63 -40.05
C SER A 74 -2.93 17.12 -39.83
N SER A 75 -2.99 16.67 -38.57
CA SER A 75 -3.03 15.23 -38.25
C SER A 75 -4.44 14.67 -38.41
N PHE A 76 -4.56 13.58 -39.16
CA PHE A 76 -5.82 12.85 -39.28
C PHE A 76 -6.06 12.02 -38.02
N GLN A 77 -7.16 12.26 -37.30
CA GLN A 77 -7.59 11.37 -36.21
C GLN A 77 -8.29 10.16 -36.82
N GLU A 78 -7.85 8.94 -36.49
CA GLU A 78 -8.51 7.70 -36.93
C GLU A 78 -9.97 7.62 -36.43
N VAL A 79 -10.24 8.24 -35.28
CA VAL A 79 -11.54 8.23 -34.61
C VAL A 79 -12.10 9.65 -34.49
N ASP A 80 -13.38 9.80 -34.83
CA ASP A 80 -14.12 11.03 -34.56
C ASP A 80 -14.56 11.07 -33.09
N PHE A 81 -13.70 11.61 -32.23
CA PHE A 81 -13.96 11.73 -30.80
C PHE A 81 -15.11 12.68 -30.47
N LEU A 82 -15.42 13.65 -31.33
CA LEU A 82 -16.51 14.59 -31.11
C LEU A 82 -17.88 13.89 -31.25
N LEU A 83 -18.00 12.93 -32.17
CA LEU A 83 -19.19 12.07 -32.24
C LEU A 83 -19.38 11.22 -30.98
N TYR A 84 -18.30 10.79 -30.31
CA TYR A 84 -18.43 10.08 -29.03
C TYR A 84 -18.94 11.01 -27.91
N LEU A 85 -18.48 12.26 -27.87
CA LEU A 85 -19.03 13.26 -26.93
C LEU A 85 -20.52 13.50 -27.22
N GLU A 86 -20.90 13.67 -28.49
CA GLU A 86 -22.31 13.85 -28.90
C GLU A 86 -23.19 12.68 -28.48
N ALA A 87 -22.77 11.44 -28.77
CA ALA A 87 -23.52 10.24 -28.39
C ALA A 87 -23.65 10.09 -26.87
N GLY A 88 -22.60 10.42 -26.13
CA GLY A 88 -22.58 10.36 -24.68
C GLY A 88 -23.51 11.38 -24.03
N GLU A 89 -23.52 12.63 -24.49
CA GLU A 89 -24.46 13.65 -23.98
C GLU A 89 -25.91 13.25 -24.25
N LEU A 90 -26.20 12.71 -25.44
CA LEU A 90 -27.55 12.21 -25.76
C LEU A 90 -28.00 11.09 -24.81
N LEU A 91 -27.10 10.14 -24.50
CA LEU A 91 -27.38 9.08 -23.52
C LEU A 91 -27.56 9.65 -22.10
N ARG A 92 -26.72 10.61 -21.72
CA ARG A 92 -26.78 11.29 -20.41
C ARG A 92 -28.11 12.00 -20.22
N GLU A 93 -28.59 12.74 -21.23
CA GLU A 93 -29.90 13.40 -21.22
C GLU A 93 -31.05 12.41 -21.02
N LYS A 94 -31.04 11.29 -21.78
CA LYS A 94 -32.05 10.23 -21.63
C LYS A 94 -32.02 9.56 -20.25
N LEU A 95 -30.88 9.57 -19.54
CA LEU A 95 -30.76 9.07 -18.17
C LEU A 95 -31.18 10.08 -17.09
N LEU A 96 -31.30 11.38 -17.39
CA LEU A 96 -31.68 12.39 -16.38
C LEU A 96 -33.08 12.12 -15.79
N GLY A 97 -34.01 11.63 -16.61
CA GLY A 97 -35.37 11.28 -16.20
C GLY A 97 -35.51 9.92 -15.50
N VAL A 98 -34.42 9.18 -15.30
CA VAL A 98 -34.45 7.81 -14.73
C VAL A 98 -33.95 7.80 -13.29
N HIS A 99 -34.85 7.58 -12.33
CA HIS A 99 -34.55 7.78 -10.90
C HIS A 99 -33.99 6.56 -10.14
N HIS A 100 -33.96 5.36 -10.72
CA HIS A 100 -33.45 4.18 -9.99
C HIS A 100 -31.93 4.22 -9.78
N LEU A 101 -31.44 3.56 -8.72
CA LEU A 101 -30.04 3.56 -8.30
C LEU A 101 -29.06 3.13 -9.39
N LYS A 102 -29.44 2.14 -10.21
CA LYS A 102 -28.59 1.65 -11.30
C LYS A 102 -28.34 2.72 -12.37
N ALA A 103 -29.36 3.49 -12.78
CA ALA A 103 -29.19 4.61 -13.73
C ALA A 103 -28.25 5.67 -13.16
N ARG A 104 -28.41 6.01 -11.88
CA ARG A 104 -27.52 7.00 -11.23
C ARG A 104 -26.06 6.58 -11.30
N ARG A 105 -25.76 5.32 -10.98
CA ARG A 105 -24.40 4.76 -11.07
C ARG A 105 -23.86 4.75 -12.50
N VAL A 106 -24.68 4.32 -13.46
CA VAL A 106 -24.26 4.29 -14.88
C VAL A 106 -24.06 5.71 -15.41
N ARG A 107 -24.91 6.66 -15.04
CA ARG A 107 -24.77 8.08 -15.38
C ARG A 107 -23.50 8.68 -14.80
N ALA A 108 -23.15 8.36 -13.54
CA ALA A 108 -21.90 8.83 -12.93
C ALA A 108 -20.67 8.31 -13.70
N LYS A 109 -20.66 7.02 -14.09
CA LYS A 109 -19.61 6.44 -14.93
C LYS A 109 -19.54 7.07 -16.32
N LEU A 110 -20.71 7.37 -16.91
CA LEU A 110 -20.80 8.06 -18.20
C LEU A 110 -20.26 9.49 -18.10
N ASP A 111 -20.69 10.27 -17.11
CA ASP A 111 -20.18 11.63 -16.82
C ASP A 111 -18.65 11.59 -16.67
N ARG A 112 -18.11 10.63 -15.89
CA ARG A 112 -16.67 10.44 -15.72
C ARG A 112 -15.95 10.18 -17.04
N GLY A 113 -16.47 9.26 -17.87
CA GLY A 113 -15.87 8.93 -19.17
C GLY A 113 -15.89 10.11 -20.15
N LEU A 114 -16.97 10.89 -20.17
CA LEU A 114 -17.09 12.09 -21.01
C LEU A 114 -16.14 13.19 -20.57
N ILE A 115 -16.05 13.45 -19.26
CA ILE A 115 -15.10 14.41 -18.69
C ILE A 115 -13.65 14.01 -19.03
N ALA A 116 -13.32 12.74 -18.87
CA ALA A 116 -12.00 12.21 -19.21
C ALA A 116 -11.67 12.44 -20.70
N LEU A 117 -12.60 12.11 -21.60
CA LEU A 117 -12.42 12.33 -23.04
C LEU A 117 -12.23 13.82 -23.37
N ARG A 118 -13.01 14.72 -22.76
CA ARG A 118 -12.87 16.17 -22.96
C ARG A 118 -11.48 16.67 -22.58
N TYR A 119 -10.96 16.30 -21.41
CA TYR A 119 -9.62 16.72 -20.98
C TYR A 119 -8.49 16.01 -21.75
N ARG A 120 -8.74 14.78 -22.24
CA ARG A 120 -7.80 14.09 -23.13
C ARG A 120 -7.67 14.80 -24.48
N LEU A 121 -8.76 15.31 -25.04
CA LEU A 121 -8.75 16.03 -26.32
C LEU A 121 -8.05 17.39 -26.22
N GLU A 122 -8.16 18.07 -25.07
CA GLU A 122 -7.73 19.47 -24.89
C GLU A 122 -8.43 20.44 -25.86
N GLY A 123 -8.29 21.75 -25.65
CA GLY A 123 -9.01 22.75 -26.42
C GLY A 123 -8.76 22.66 -27.94
N CYS A 124 -7.53 22.33 -28.32
CA CYS A 124 -7.12 22.21 -29.74
C CYS A 124 -7.84 21.11 -30.53
N ASN A 125 -8.36 20.06 -29.88
CA ASN A 125 -9.18 19.02 -30.54
C ASN A 125 -10.67 19.11 -30.13
N GLY A 126 -11.15 20.29 -29.70
CA GLY A 126 -12.54 20.50 -29.30
C GLY A 126 -12.90 19.98 -27.90
N GLY A 127 -11.89 19.71 -27.08
CA GLY A 127 -12.01 19.31 -25.68
C GLY A 127 -11.96 20.48 -24.69
N CYS A 128 -11.42 20.21 -23.50
CA CYS A 128 -11.25 21.19 -22.43
C CYS A 128 -9.79 21.21 -21.97
N ASP A 129 -9.24 22.39 -21.76
CA ASP A 129 -7.93 22.57 -21.14
C ASP A 129 -8.04 22.66 -19.62
N PRO A 130 -7.01 22.26 -18.85
CA PRO A 130 -6.93 22.58 -17.43
C PRO A 130 -6.85 24.10 -17.25
N GLU A 131 -7.65 24.64 -16.33
CA GLU A 131 -7.72 26.06 -16.03
C GLU A 131 -6.73 26.44 -14.90
N ASP A 132 -6.71 27.73 -14.54
CA ASP A 132 -6.11 28.17 -13.29
C ASP A 132 -6.93 27.66 -12.09
N PRO A 133 -6.32 27.39 -10.93
CA PRO A 133 -7.04 26.89 -9.78
C PRO A 133 -8.15 27.85 -9.33
N ASP A 134 -9.42 27.41 -9.41
CA ASP A 134 -10.55 28.15 -8.82
C ASP A 134 -10.51 28.02 -7.29
N GLU A 135 -10.37 29.15 -6.59
CA GLU A 135 -10.27 29.20 -5.13
C GLU A 135 -11.58 28.76 -4.44
N SER A 136 -12.74 29.07 -5.03
CA SER A 136 -14.06 28.65 -4.52
C SER A 136 -14.19 27.13 -4.57
N LEU A 137 -13.88 26.56 -5.73
CA LEU A 137 -13.89 25.12 -5.94
C LEU A 137 -12.85 24.40 -5.06
N LEU A 138 -11.64 24.96 -4.94
CA LEU A 138 -10.60 24.46 -4.06
C LEU A 138 -11.05 24.44 -2.59
N CYS A 139 -11.71 25.50 -2.11
CA CYS A 139 -12.24 25.54 -0.74
C CYS A 139 -13.26 24.43 -0.47
N ARG A 140 -14.17 24.18 -1.43
CA ARG A 140 -15.14 23.07 -1.34
C ARG A 140 -14.46 21.70 -1.34
N LEU A 141 -13.46 21.50 -2.20
CA LEU A 141 -12.66 20.27 -2.22
C LEU A 141 -11.89 20.05 -0.92
N ILE A 142 -11.29 21.10 -0.35
CA ILE A 142 -10.60 21.05 0.95
C ILE A 142 -11.55 20.64 2.07
N HIS A 143 -12.77 21.19 2.08
CA HIS A 143 -13.78 20.83 3.06
C HIS A 143 -14.15 19.34 2.94
N ALA A 144 -14.51 18.89 1.74
CA ALA A 144 -14.87 17.49 1.48
C ALA A 144 -13.73 16.52 1.81
N ALA A 145 -12.50 16.85 1.42
CA ALA A 145 -11.30 16.07 1.72
C ALA A 145 -11.02 15.97 3.22
N SER A 146 -11.26 17.05 3.97
CA SER A 146 -11.07 17.06 5.43
C SER A 146 -12.09 16.13 6.12
N VAL A 147 -13.36 16.20 5.72
CA VAL A 147 -14.42 15.31 6.23
C VAL A 147 -14.08 13.85 5.91
N TRP A 148 -13.71 13.57 4.66
CA TRP A 148 -13.30 12.23 4.25
C TRP A 148 -12.13 11.71 5.09
N LYS A 149 -11.04 12.49 5.21
CA LYS A 149 -9.80 12.08 5.89
C LYS A 149 -10.00 11.84 7.38
N GLU A 150 -10.89 12.58 8.03
CA GLU A 150 -11.28 12.38 9.43
C GLU A 150 -11.84 10.96 9.64
N GLY A 151 -12.68 10.48 8.72
CA GLY A 151 -13.29 9.15 8.76
C GLY A 151 -12.33 7.98 8.46
N GLN A 152 -11.14 8.25 7.91
CA GLN A 152 -10.24 7.20 7.42
C GLN A 152 -9.34 6.61 8.51
N VAL A 153 -9.51 5.33 8.83
CA VAL A 153 -8.75 4.62 9.90
C VAL A 153 -7.24 4.56 9.64
N VAL A 154 -6.83 4.52 8.36
CA VAL A 154 -5.43 4.37 7.95
C VAL A 154 -4.55 5.57 8.35
N PHE A 155 -5.13 6.77 8.43
CA PHE A 155 -4.38 7.97 8.79
C PHE A 155 -4.31 8.18 10.29
N ARG A 156 -3.09 8.31 10.81
CA ARG A 156 -2.86 8.81 12.17
C ARG A 156 -3.03 10.33 12.26
N ASN A 157 -2.56 11.06 11.25
CA ASN A 157 -2.77 12.50 11.15
C ASN A 157 -3.98 12.78 10.26
N LYS A 158 -5.06 13.27 10.87
CA LYS A 158 -6.32 13.57 10.19
C LYS A 158 -6.30 14.91 9.45
N MET A 159 -5.33 15.78 9.73
CA MET A 159 -5.20 17.06 9.04
C MET A 159 -4.68 16.89 7.61
N LEU A 160 -5.13 17.76 6.71
CA LEU A 160 -4.60 17.85 5.34
C LEU A 160 -3.15 18.39 5.35
N THR A 161 -2.25 17.62 4.75
CA THR A 161 -0.85 18.01 4.59
C THR A 161 -0.67 19.02 3.46
N VAL A 162 0.54 19.59 3.33
CA VAL A 162 0.88 20.44 2.17
C VAL A 162 0.75 19.66 0.87
N LYS A 163 1.14 18.37 0.86
CA LYS A 163 1.01 17.52 -0.31
C LYS A 163 -0.46 17.31 -0.68
N ASP A 164 -1.33 17.09 0.30
CA ASP A 164 -2.78 16.94 0.11
C ASP A 164 -3.36 18.19 -0.53
N LYS A 165 -3.05 19.37 0.03
CA LYS A 165 -3.53 20.66 -0.49
C LYS A 165 -3.07 20.92 -1.92
N ASN A 166 -1.84 20.54 -2.26
CA ASN A 166 -1.34 20.68 -3.64
C ASN A 166 -2.11 19.76 -4.60
N GLN A 167 -2.42 18.52 -4.22
CA GLN A 167 -3.23 17.62 -5.06
C GLN A 167 -4.66 18.14 -5.25
N LEU A 168 -5.27 18.72 -4.21
CA LEU A 168 -6.59 19.36 -4.31
C LEU A 168 -6.57 20.61 -5.19
N ARG A 169 -5.50 21.41 -5.11
CA ARG A 169 -5.28 22.56 -6.00
C ARG A 169 -5.08 22.12 -7.45
N ASP A 170 -4.33 21.05 -7.68
CA ASP A 170 -4.15 20.50 -9.03
C ASP A 170 -5.47 19.97 -9.59
N ALA A 171 -6.32 19.36 -8.74
CA ALA A 171 -7.65 18.90 -9.12
C ALA A 171 -8.61 20.06 -9.43
N SER A 172 -8.52 21.20 -8.73
CA SER A 172 -9.42 22.35 -8.95
C SER A 172 -9.18 23.05 -10.30
N ARG A 173 -8.09 22.73 -10.99
CA ARG A 173 -7.83 23.12 -12.39
C ARG A 173 -8.71 22.37 -13.39
N TYR A 174 -9.43 21.34 -12.96
CA TYR A 174 -10.32 20.52 -13.78
C TYR A 174 -11.76 20.69 -13.29
N PRO A 175 -12.41 21.84 -13.53
CA PRO A 175 -13.68 22.18 -12.90
C PRO A 175 -14.79 21.15 -13.13
N LEU A 176 -14.90 20.57 -14.34
CA LEU A 176 -15.89 19.53 -14.62
C LEU A 176 -15.69 18.28 -13.75
N PHE A 177 -14.43 17.89 -13.54
CA PHE A 177 -14.08 16.73 -12.71
C PHE A 177 -14.26 17.04 -11.21
N ALA A 178 -13.80 18.21 -10.76
CA ALA A 178 -13.95 18.62 -9.38
C ALA A 178 -15.41 18.73 -8.94
N GLU A 179 -16.30 19.23 -9.80
CA GLU A 179 -17.74 19.23 -9.53
C GLU A 179 -18.34 17.81 -9.49
N LEU A 180 -17.84 16.89 -10.32
CA LEU A 180 -18.24 15.48 -10.25
C LEU A 180 -17.85 14.88 -8.88
N VAL A 181 -16.62 15.10 -8.43
CA VAL A 181 -16.12 14.68 -7.11
C VAL A 181 -17.00 15.21 -5.97
N LEU A 182 -17.43 16.48 -6.04
CA LEU A 182 -18.24 17.09 -4.99
C LEU A 182 -19.71 16.60 -4.97
N ARG A 183 -20.18 16.01 -6.07
CA ARG A 183 -21.57 15.58 -6.24
C ARG A 183 -21.76 14.07 -6.12
N ASP A 184 -20.72 13.28 -6.39
CA ASP A 184 -20.76 11.82 -6.41
C ASP A 184 -19.83 11.21 -5.35
N GLU A 185 -20.42 10.52 -4.38
CA GLU A 185 -19.68 9.95 -3.23
C GLU A 185 -18.69 8.85 -3.64
N GLU A 186 -19.01 8.06 -4.67
CA GLU A 186 -18.12 6.99 -5.16
C GLU A 186 -16.91 7.60 -5.86
N GLU A 187 -17.10 8.66 -6.66
CA GLU A 187 -16.00 9.40 -7.26
C GLU A 187 -15.17 10.16 -6.22
N ALA A 188 -15.80 10.72 -5.18
CA ALA A 188 -15.10 11.34 -4.07
C ALA A 188 -14.16 10.35 -3.36
N GLU A 189 -14.67 9.16 -3.00
CA GLU A 189 -13.87 8.11 -2.39
C GLU A 189 -12.69 7.70 -3.29
N ASN A 190 -12.96 7.45 -4.58
CA ASN A 190 -11.93 7.08 -5.55
C ASN A 190 -10.84 8.16 -5.67
N PHE A 191 -11.23 9.41 -5.84
CA PHE A 191 -10.34 10.55 -5.98
C PHE A 191 -9.49 10.75 -4.71
N PHE A 192 -10.10 10.80 -3.53
CA PHE A 192 -9.36 11.04 -2.30
C PHE A 192 -8.43 9.87 -1.94
N THR A 193 -8.85 8.64 -2.20
CA THR A 193 -7.97 7.48 -2.10
C THR A 193 -6.76 7.63 -3.02
N TRP A 194 -6.96 7.95 -4.30
CA TRP A 194 -5.85 8.08 -5.26
C TRP A 194 -4.91 9.26 -4.95
N ALA A 195 -5.47 10.45 -4.75
CA ALA A 195 -4.72 11.69 -4.67
C ALA A 195 -4.21 11.98 -3.24
N LEU A 196 -4.94 11.58 -2.19
CA LEU A 196 -4.60 11.93 -0.80
C LEU A 196 -3.99 10.77 -0.02
N ARG A 197 -4.48 9.53 -0.19
CA ARG A 197 -3.87 8.35 0.45
C ARG A 197 -2.66 7.86 -0.34
N ASP A 198 -2.87 7.62 -1.63
CA ASP A 198 -1.83 7.06 -2.49
C ASP A 198 -0.91 8.16 -3.06
N HIS A 199 -1.32 9.42 -2.97
CA HIS A 199 -0.54 10.56 -3.45
C HIS A 199 -0.08 10.45 -4.91
N ILE A 200 -0.89 9.82 -5.75
CA ILE A 200 -0.63 9.69 -7.18
C ILE A 200 -1.14 10.94 -7.89
N ALA A 201 -0.43 11.36 -8.94
CA ALA A 201 -0.78 12.55 -9.72
C ALA A 201 -2.26 12.52 -10.16
N VAL A 202 -2.92 13.68 -10.10
CA VAL A 202 -4.35 13.79 -10.41
C VAL A 202 -4.65 13.61 -11.88
N ARG A 203 -3.80 14.16 -12.75
CA ARG A 203 -4.01 14.19 -14.20
C ARG A 203 -4.24 12.80 -14.81
N PRO A 204 -3.44 11.75 -14.52
CA PRO A 204 -3.74 10.39 -14.95
C PRO A 204 -5.13 9.87 -14.55
N LEU A 205 -5.61 10.18 -13.34
CA LEU A 205 -6.93 9.74 -12.88
C LEU A 205 -8.07 10.42 -13.66
N ILE A 206 -7.90 11.70 -13.97
CA ILE A 206 -8.90 12.52 -14.66
C ILE A 206 -8.96 12.15 -16.14
N GLU A 207 -7.80 12.09 -16.81
CA GLU A 207 -7.73 11.85 -18.24
C GLU A 207 -7.87 10.35 -18.59
N PHE A 208 -7.39 9.43 -17.75
CA PHE A 208 -7.35 7.99 -18.04
C PHE A 208 -7.99 7.13 -16.92
N PRO A 209 -9.31 7.27 -16.66
CA PRO A 209 -9.98 6.58 -15.56
C PRO A 209 -9.97 5.05 -15.64
N ARG A 210 -9.98 4.44 -16.84
CA ARG A 210 -9.82 2.99 -17.01
C ARG A 210 -8.41 2.56 -16.58
N ASN A 211 -7.38 3.29 -17.00
CA ASN A 211 -6.01 2.99 -16.58
C ASN A 211 -5.84 3.18 -15.07
N GLN A 212 -6.46 4.20 -14.48
CA GLN A 212 -6.51 4.36 -13.02
C GLN A 212 -7.14 3.13 -12.32
N TRP A 213 -8.26 2.63 -12.82
CA TRP A 213 -8.88 1.40 -12.31
C TRP A 213 -7.95 0.18 -12.48
N LYS A 214 -7.26 0.06 -13.62
CA LYS A 214 -6.25 -0.98 -13.86
C LYS A 214 -5.13 -0.91 -12.83
N MET A 215 -4.56 0.28 -12.58
CA MET A 215 -3.50 0.46 -11.56
C MET A 215 -3.94 0.00 -10.16
N ASN A 216 -5.20 0.24 -9.79
CA ASN A 216 -5.75 -0.24 -8.52
C ASN A 216 -5.95 -1.77 -8.52
N ARG A 217 -6.56 -2.32 -9.59
CA ARG A 217 -6.84 -3.75 -9.72
C ARG A 217 -5.56 -4.58 -9.64
N TYR A 218 -4.55 -4.13 -10.38
CA TYR A 218 -3.22 -4.73 -10.49
C TYR A 218 -2.29 -4.31 -9.34
N GLN A 219 -2.79 -3.70 -8.26
CA GLN A 219 -2.00 -3.37 -7.07
C GLN A 219 -0.73 -2.51 -7.33
N LEU A 220 -0.74 -1.73 -8.41
CA LEU A 220 0.34 -0.82 -8.77
C LEU A 220 0.20 0.54 -8.07
N ASN A 221 -0.99 0.94 -7.65
CA ASN A 221 -1.22 2.20 -6.93
C ASN A 221 -0.37 2.32 -5.65
N GLY A 222 -0.26 1.25 -4.86
CA GLY A 222 0.57 1.23 -3.66
C GLY A 222 2.07 1.36 -3.94
N ARG A 223 2.52 0.77 -5.04
CA ARG A 223 3.90 0.83 -5.55
C ARG A 223 4.25 2.22 -6.07
N LEU A 224 3.37 2.82 -6.87
CA LEU A 224 3.49 4.20 -7.32
C LEU A 224 3.49 5.17 -6.15
N SER A 225 2.61 4.96 -5.17
CA SER A 225 2.52 5.77 -3.96
C SER A 225 3.82 5.80 -3.17
N ARG A 226 4.48 4.64 -3.05
CA ARG A 226 5.76 4.51 -2.35
C ARG A 226 6.82 5.43 -2.95
N ARG A 227 6.86 5.56 -4.27
CA ARG A 227 7.73 6.49 -5.02
C ARG A 227 7.20 7.91 -5.12
N GLY A 228 6.15 8.22 -4.35
CA GLY A 228 5.55 9.54 -4.25
C GLY A 228 4.52 9.86 -5.34
N GLY A 229 4.22 8.92 -6.23
CA GLY A 229 3.13 8.99 -7.19
C GLY A 229 3.42 9.77 -8.48
N PHE A 230 4.70 10.07 -8.74
CA PHE A 230 5.13 10.93 -9.86
C PHE A 230 5.55 10.15 -11.11
N ASP A 231 5.66 8.82 -11.02
CA ASP A 231 6.16 7.98 -12.11
C ASP A 231 5.12 7.74 -13.20
N LEU A 232 3.83 7.76 -12.84
CA LEU A 232 2.72 7.69 -13.78
C LEU A 232 2.48 9.07 -14.39
N LYS A 233 2.86 9.25 -15.67
CA LYS A 233 2.88 10.55 -16.33
C LYS A 233 2.03 10.56 -17.59
N VAL A 234 1.27 11.63 -17.77
CA VAL A 234 0.66 11.98 -19.07
C VAL A 234 1.65 12.88 -19.81
N GLN A 235 2.04 12.48 -21.02
CA GLN A 235 3.06 13.17 -21.83
C GLN A 235 2.59 13.31 -23.27
N LYS A 236 3.11 14.31 -23.99
CA LYS A 236 3.00 14.40 -25.44
C LYS A 236 4.35 13.99 -26.05
N VAL A 237 4.35 12.94 -26.85
CA VAL A 237 5.56 12.36 -27.47
C VAL A 237 5.50 12.58 -28.98
N LEU A 238 6.62 12.94 -29.58
CA LEU A 238 6.71 13.13 -31.03
C LEU A 238 6.57 11.78 -31.74
N CYS A 239 5.74 11.73 -32.78
CA CYS A 239 5.52 10.63 -33.70
C CYS A 239 5.57 11.14 -35.15
N GLU A 240 5.43 10.24 -36.14
CA GLU A 240 5.47 10.61 -37.56
C GLU A 240 4.39 11.64 -37.95
N GLU A 241 3.23 11.55 -37.29
CA GLU A 241 2.04 12.36 -37.60
C GLU A 241 1.92 13.61 -36.70
N GLY A 242 2.92 13.93 -35.88
CA GLY A 242 2.90 15.07 -34.96
C GLY A 242 3.17 14.66 -33.51
N PHE A 243 2.41 15.19 -32.55
CA PHE A 243 2.53 14.78 -31.15
C PHE A 243 1.38 13.84 -30.75
N GLU A 244 1.70 12.73 -30.09
CA GLU A 244 0.73 11.81 -29.51
C GLU A 244 0.69 12.01 -28.00
N LYS A 245 -0.51 12.11 -27.42
CA LYS A 245 -0.66 12.05 -25.96
C LYS A 245 -0.65 10.61 -25.46
N VAL A 246 0.31 10.29 -24.61
CA VAL A 246 0.55 8.96 -24.04
C VAL A 246 0.51 8.97 -22.52
N LEU A 247 0.27 7.80 -21.92
CA LEU A 247 0.41 7.54 -20.50
C LEU A 247 1.62 6.63 -20.28
N THR A 248 2.59 7.05 -19.48
CA THR A 248 3.85 6.32 -19.32
C THR A 248 4.11 5.85 -17.89
N LEU A 249 4.75 4.70 -17.77
CA LEU A 249 5.39 4.19 -16.55
C LEU A 249 6.86 3.82 -16.81
N PRO A 250 7.73 3.86 -15.78
CA PRO A 250 9.10 3.39 -15.90
C PRO A 250 9.19 1.85 -15.89
N PHE A 251 9.97 1.29 -16.81
CA PHE A 251 10.34 -0.11 -16.92
C PHE A 251 11.86 -0.18 -17.03
N GLU A 252 12.56 -0.67 -16.00
CA GLU A 252 14.02 -0.64 -15.89
C GLU A 252 14.63 0.73 -16.25
N GLY A 253 14.02 1.80 -15.70
CA GLY A 253 14.45 3.19 -15.84
C GLY A 253 13.95 3.87 -17.12
N LYS A 254 13.33 3.14 -18.04
CA LYS A 254 12.86 3.69 -19.34
C LYS A 254 11.37 4.02 -19.28
N PRO A 255 10.93 5.21 -19.73
CA PRO A 255 9.52 5.51 -19.85
C PRO A 255 8.89 4.69 -20.99
N VAL A 256 7.85 3.93 -20.70
CA VAL A 256 7.11 3.11 -21.66
C VAL A 256 5.65 3.57 -21.69
N ASN A 257 5.11 3.79 -22.90
CA ASN A 257 3.68 4.03 -23.11
C ASN A 257 2.89 2.77 -22.73
N ILE A 258 2.02 2.87 -21.73
CA ILE A 258 1.21 1.76 -21.21
C ILE A 258 -0.20 1.68 -21.81
N LEU A 259 -0.52 2.55 -22.77
CA LEU A 259 -1.80 2.50 -23.49
C LEU A 259 -1.85 1.39 -24.55
N ASP A 260 -0.69 0.97 -25.06
CA ASP A 260 -0.54 -0.15 -26.00
C ASP A 260 -0.18 -1.43 -25.25
N GLU A 261 -1.20 -2.18 -24.82
CA GLU A 261 -0.99 -3.42 -24.04
C GLU A 261 -0.31 -4.55 -24.84
N ALA A 262 -0.33 -4.48 -26.17
CA ALA A 262 0.33 -5.45 -27.03
C ALA A 262 1.84 -5.16 -27.19
N LYS A 263 2.29 -3.96 -26.82
CA LYS A 263 3.70 -3.59 -26.88
C LYS A 263 4.55 -4.51 -26.01
N CYS A 264 5.56 -5.13 -26.62
CA CYS A 264 6.56 -5.90 -25.89
C CYS A 264 7.62 -4.98 -25.26
N VAL A 265 7.94 -5.26 -24.00
CA VAL A 265 9.06 -4.68 -23.26
C VAL A 265 10.06 -5.79 -22.99
N LEU A 266 11.34 -5.51 -23.26
CA LEU A 266 12.45 -6.41 -22.97
C LEU A 266 13.11 -5.99 -21.65
N PHE A 267 12.99 -6.84 -20.64
CA PHE A 267 13.67 -6.69 -19.36
C PHE A 267 15.04 -7.39 -19.37
N ARG A 268 15.85 -7.16 -18.32
CA ARG A 268 17.07 -7.93 -18.03
C ARG A 268 16.81 -9.44 -18.11
N GLY A 269 17.82 -10.22 -18.52
CA GLY A 269 17.69 -11.68 -18.64
C GLY A 269 16.92 -12.13 -19.88
N ASN A 270 16.83 -11.25 -20.89
CA ASN A 270 16.04 -11.44 -22.12
C ASN A 270 14.58 -11.81 -21.85
N TYR A 271 14.03 -11.34 -20.73
CA TYR A 271 12.64 -11.61 -20.36
C TYR A 271 11.74 -10.63 -21.09
N ALA A 272 11.13 -11.08 -22.19
CA ALA A 272 10.23 -10.27 -23.01
C ALA A 272 8.78 -10.51 -22.58
N LEU A 273 8.06 -9.43 -22.30
CA LEU A 273 6.63 -9.47 -21.96
C LEU A 273 5.89 -8.35 -22.67
N THR A 274 4.63 -8.60 -23.04
CA THR A 274 3.68 -7.55 -23.36
C THR A 274 3.30 -6.76 -22.12
N ILE A 275 2.88 -5.51 -22.29
CA ILE A 275 2.40 -4.70 -21.16
C ILE A 275 1.16 -5.33 -20.51
N GLY A 276 0.30 -5.99 -21.29
CA GLY A 276 -0.81 -6.80 -20.78
C GLY A 276 -0.36 -7.91 -19.82
N GLU A 277 0.65 -8.70 -20.21
CA GLU A 277 1.22 -9.76 -19.35
C GLU A 277 1.85 -9.18 -18.08
N VAL A 278 2.51 -8.02 -18.16
CA VAL A 278 3.04 -7.33 -16.99
C VAL A 278 1.93 -7.02 -15.98
N PHE A 279 0.80 -6.47 -16.43
CA PHE A 279 -0.34 -6.21 -15.56
C PHE A 279 -0.95 -7.47 -14.96
N GLU A 280 -1.04 -8.56 -15.73
CA GLU A 280 -1.51 -9.85 -15.21
C GLU A 280 -0.62 -10.41 -14.11
N ILE A 281 0.72 -10.30 -14.24
CA ILE A 281 1.67 -10.72 -13.20
C ILE A 281 1.40 -9.94 -11.91
N PHE A 282 1.14 -8.63 -11.99
CA PHE A 282 0.81 -7.84 -10.82
C PHE A 282 -0.60 -8.15 -10.25
N ASP A 283 -1.61 -8.53 -11.06
CA ASP A 283 -2.91 -9.00 -10.54
C ASP A 283 -2.74 -10.26 -9.67
N ARG A 284 -1.84 -11.15 -10.10
CA ARG A 284 -1.57 -12.43 -9.45
C ARG A 284 -0.74 -12.32 -8.17
N LYS A 285 -0.20 -11.14 -7.84
CA LYS A 285 0.55 -10.93 -6.59
C LYS A 285 -0.24 -11.21 -5.30
N LYS A 286 -1.56 -11.32 -5.41
CA LYS A 286 -2.46 -11.77 -4.32
C LYS A 286 -2.28 -13.25 -3.94
N ILE A 287 -1.71 -14.06 -4.84
CA ILE A 287 -1.62 -15.52 -4.71
C ILE A 287 -0.20 -16.08 -4.97
N GLU A 288 0.70 -15.31 -5.58
CA GLU A 288 2.09 -15.70 -5.84
C GLU A 288 3.04 -14.49 -5.83
N ALA A 289 4.35 -14.68 -5.68
CA ALA A 289 5.28 -13.54 -5.66
C ALA A 289 5.45 -12.86 -7.03
N GLY A 290 5.41 -13.65 -8.12
CA GLY A 290 5.65 -13.19 -9.49
C GLY A 290 7.11 -12.83 -9.80
N ASN A 291 7.41 -12.65 -11.08
CA ASN A 291 8.76 -12.33 -11.59
C ASN A 291 8.99 -10.84 -11.85
N LEU A 292 8.03 -9.99 -11.47
CA LEU A 292 8.15 -8.55 -11.60
C LEU A 292 7.98 -7.89 -10.25
N GLU A 293 8.68 -6.79 -10.03
CA GLU A 293 8.45 -5.92 -8.89
C GLU A 293 8.66 -4.45 -9.28
N TYR A 294 8.11 -3.54 -8.48
CA TYR A 294 8.26 -2.10 -8.68
C TYR A 294 9.28 -1.52 -7.69
N MET A 295 10.36 -0.94 -8.23
CA MET A 295 11.54 -0.46 -7.49
C MET A 295 11.87 0.98 -7.86
N GLU A 296 13.10 1.44 -7.57
CA GLU A 296 13.57 2.77 -7.94
C GLU A 296 13.44 3.08 -9.43
N ASP A 297 13.77 2.10 -10.26
CA ASP A 297 13.75 2.19 -11.73
C ASP A 297 12.40 1.77 -12.34
N GLY A 298 11.34 1.69 -11.52
CA GLY A 298 10.02 1.28 -11.97
C GLY A 298 9.83 -0.23 -11.98
N ILE A 299 9.13 -0.76 -12.97
CA ILE A 299 8.88 -2.19 -13.11
C ILE A 299 10.18 -2.90 -13.54
N MET A 300 10.59 -3.92 -12.80
CA MET A 300 11.83 -4.66 -13.03
C MET A 300 11.56 -6.18 -13.07
N ASN A 301 12.35 -6.92 -13.85
CA ASN A 301 12.43 -8.37 -13.75
C ASN A 301 13.10 -8.76 -12.43
N TRP A 302 12.28 -9.03 -11.42
CA TRP A 302 12.72 -9.32 -10.07
C TRP A 302 11.67 -10.15 -9.34
N ASN A 303 12.07 -11.32 -8.86
CA ASN A 303 11.24 -12.15 -8.00
C ASN A 303 11.63 -11.94 -6.53
N ALA A 304 10.69 -11.43 -5.75
CA ALA A 304 10.95 -11.04 -4.37
C ALA A 304 11.32 -12.23 -3.46
N HIS A 305 10.80 -13.43 -3.70
CA HIS A 305 11.11 -14.63 -2.91
C HIS A 305 12.43 -15.28 -3.32
N GLN A 306 12.80 -15.18 -4.60
CA GLN A 306 14.05 -15.74 -5.12
C GLN A 306 15.25 -14.80 -4.89
N CYS A 307 14.99 -13.50 -4.68
CA CYS A 307 15.98 -12.45 -4.62
C CYS A 307 16.91 -12.50 -5.85
N GLY A 308 16.30 -12.50 -7.03
CA GLY A 308 16.95 -12.65 -8.32
C GLY A 308 16.02 -12.30 -9.48
N TYR A 309 16.59 -12.18 -10.67
CA TYR A 309 15.85 -11.98 -11.92
C TYR A 309 15.75 -13.29 -12.70
N TRP A 310 14.69 -13.45 -13.49
CA TRP A 310 14.53 -14.61 -14.37
C TRP A 310 15.42 -14.47 -15.61
N ASP A 311 16.23 -15.47 -15.92
CA ASP A 311 17.01 -15.53 -17.16
C ASP A 311 16.38 -16.53 -18.13
N THR A 312 15.87 -16.01 -19.24
CA THR A 312 15.13 -16.80 -20.24
C THR A 312 16.03 -17.81 -20.95
N ALA A 313 17.31 -17.49 -21.14
CA ALA A 313 18.23 -18.40 -21.82
C ALA A 313 18.63 -19.57 -20.92
N LEU A 314 18.72 -19.34 -19.61
CA LEU A 314 19.05 -20.37 -18.62
C LEU A 314 17.82 -21.14 -18.12
N GLY A 315 16.62 -20.56 -18.25
CA GLY A 315 15.39 -21.14 -17.70
C GLY A 315 15.41 -21.22 -16.17
N ASP A 316 16.14 -20.31 -15.52
CA ASP A 316 16.30 -20.28 -14.06
C ASP A 316 16.52 -18.84 -13.55
N TYR A 317 16.44 -18.66 -12.23
CA TYR A 317 16.71 -17.40 -11.57
C TYR A 317 18.21 -17.16 -11.41
N GLN A 318 18.65 -16.01 -11.90
CA GLN A 318 19.95 -15.44 -11.56
C GLN A 318 19.82 -14.72 -10.22
N ARG A 319 20.00 -15.49 -9.14
CA ARG A 319 19.95 -15.01 -7.76
C ARG A 319 21.20 -14.20 -7.41
N ILE A 320 21.07 -13.25 -6.47
CA ILE A 320 22.23 -12.49 -5.95
C ILE A 320 23.29 -13.43 -5.37
N ASP A 321 24.55 -13.04 -5.46
CA ASP A 321 25.66 -13.81 -4.90
C ASP A 321 25.84 -13.44 -3.42
N LEU A 322 25.47 -14.40 -2.55
CA LEU A 322 25.55 -14.22 -1.11
C LEU A 322 26.99 -14.35 -0.59
N ASP A 323 27.95 -14.83 -1.38
CA ASP A 323 29.33 -15.02 -0.95
C ASP A 323 30.14 -13.72 -0.96
N LYS A 324 29.63 -12.66 -1.60
CA LYS A 324 30.21 -11.32 -1.54
C LYS A 324 30.10 -10.71 -0.14
N SER A 325 31.13 -9.98 0.29
CA SER A 325 31.20 -9.35 1.62
C SER A 325 30.09 -8.33 1.88
N GLU A 326 29.62 -7.66 0.83
CA GLU A 326 28.50 -6.72 0.87
C GLU A 326 27.44 -7.16 -0.14
N TRP A 327 27.03 -8.42 -0.07
CA TRP A 327 26.05 -9.05 -0.97
C TRP A 327 24.74 -8.24 -1.11
N TRP A 328 24.36 -7.48 -0.08
CA TRP A 328 23.15 -6.64 -0.12
C TRP A 328 23.24 -5.52 -1.17
N ASN A 329 24.44 -5.11 -1.58
CA ASN A 329 24.62 -4.16 -2.67
C ASN A 329 24.21 -4.73 -4.04
N GLU A 330 23.99 -6.05 -4.14
CA GLU A 330 23.41 -6.67 -5.35
C GLU A 330 21.89 -6.61 -5.41
N LEU A 331 21.23 -6.28 -4.30
CA LEU A 331 19.78 -6.06 -4.30
C LEU A 331 19.47 -4.79 -5.10
N PRO A 332 18.43 -4.79 -5.96
CA PRO A 332 18.01 -3.59 -6.66
C PRO A 332 17.55 -2.54 -5.66
N VAL A 333 17.79 -1.26 -5.94
CA VAL A 333 17.43 -0.19 -5.01
C VAL A 333 15.90 -0.06 -4.95
N LEU A 334 15.30 -0.34 -3.79
CA LEU A 334 13.88 -0.06 -3.55
C LEU A 334 13.63 1.45 -3.46
N ASP A 335 14.30 2.11 -2.51
CA ASP A 335 14.15 3.54 -2.25
C ASP A 335 15.47 4.21 -1.89
N ARG A 336 15.65 5.43 -2.42
CA ARG A 336 16.66 6.39 -2.00
C ARG A 336 16.02 7.57 -1.28
N LEU A 337 16.41 7.79 -0.03
CA LEU A 337 15.86 8.86 0.81
C LEU A 337 16.90 9.94 1.05
N SER A 338 16.48 11.21 0.94
CA SER A 338 17.27 12.31 1.49
C SER A 338 17.30 12.23 3.02
N LEU A 339 18.34 12.78 3.66
CA LEU A 339 18.44 12.84 5.13
C LEU A 339 17.18 13.41 5.79
N LYS A 340 16.54 14.43 5.19
CA LYS A 340 15.28 15.00 5.70
C LYS A 340 14.15 13.98 5.70
N LYS A 341 13.99 13.19 4.63
CA LYS A 341 12.98 12.12 4.54
C LYS A 341 13.31 10.97 5.48
N ALA A 342 14.58 10.56 5.57
CA ALA A 342 15.04 9.53 6.50
C ALA A 342 14.75 9.93 7.95
N ARG A 343 15.07 11.17 8.36
CA ARG A 343 14.76 11.70 9.69
C ARG A 343 13.27 11.73 9.99
N HIS A 344 12.44 12.02 9.00
CA HIS A 344 10.99 12.02 9.15
C HIS A 344 10.43 10.61 9.40
N LEU A 345 10.96 9.59 8.70
CA LEU A 345 10.48 8.20 8.81
C LEU A 345 11.08 7.46 10.01
N PHE A 346 12.39 7.55 10.19
CA PHE A 346 13.17 6.73 11.12
C PHE A 346 13.65 7.50 12.35
N GLY A 347 13.52 8.83 12.37
CA GLY A 347 13.75 9.67 13.55
C GLY A 347 14.85 10.70 13.38
N SER A 348 14.77 11.78 14.17
CA SER A 348 15.68 12.94 14.08
C SER A 348 17.14 12.63 14.46
N HIS A 349 17.42 11.46 15.02
CA HIS A 349 18.74 11.07 15.50
C HIS A 349 19.73 10.74 14.37
N LEU A 350 19.26 10.49 13.14
CA LEU A 350 20.14 10.24 12.00
C LEU A 350 20.92 11.50 11.64
N THR A 351 22.23 11.41 11.47
CA THR A 351 23.09 12.56 11.09
C THR A 351 23.56 12.50 9.65
N GLY A 352 23.48 11.33 9.00
CA GLY A 352 23.97 11.13 7.63
C GLY A 352 25.04 10.04 7.54
N THR A 353 25.52 9.54 8.67
CA THR A 353 26.62 8.58 8.75
C THR A 353 26.24 7.31 9.49
N GLU A 354 25.23 7.35 10.35
CA GLU A 354 24.76 6.18 11.09
C GLU A 354 23.85 5.32 10.21
N TRP A 355 23.95 4.01 10.43
CA TRP A 355 22.95 3.09 9.91
C TRP A 355 21.70 3.15 10.79
N ASN A 356 20.56 2.76 10.24
CA ASN A 356 19.35 2.57 11.05
C ASN A 356 18.66 1.27 10.73
N LEU A 357 18.22 0.59 11.79
CA LEU A 357 17.43 -0.63 11.72
C LEU A 357 16.08 -0.38 12.39
N SER A 358 15.02 -0.62 11.63
CA SER A 358 13.65 -0.38 12.04
C SER A 358 12.84 -1.66 11.99
N LEU A 359 12.18 -1.95 13.09
CA LEU A 359 11.07 -2.89 13.12
C LEU A 359 9.81 -2.18 12.64
N ILE A 360 9.13 -2.77 11.67
CA ILE A 360 7.92 -2.20 11.07
C ILE A 360 6.76 -3.17 11.28
N SER A 361 5.63 -2.62 11.67
CA SER A 361 4.36 -3.34 11.71
C SER A 361 3.35 -2.62 10.84
N SER A 362 2.66 -3.36 9.98
CA SER A 362 1.52 -2.89 9.20
C SER A 362 0.24 -3.59 9.64
N ARG A 363 -0.88 -2.87 9.72
CA ARG A 363 -2.19 -3.43 10.02
C ARG A 363 -3.32 -2.73 9.27
N LEU A 364 -4.37 -3.45 8.88
CA LEU A 364 -5.59 -2.86 8.33
C LEU A 364 -6.52 -2.32 9.42
N HIS A 365 -6.69 -3.11 10.49
CA HIS A 365 -7.63 -2.82 11.58
C HIS A 365 -6.91 -2.31 12.83
N GLN A 366 -7.64 -1.63 13.73
CA GLN A 366 -7.09 -1.09 14.97
C GLN A 366 -6.98 -2.12 16.10
N ASP A 367 -7.63 -3.25 15.95
CA ASP A 367 -7.63 -4.37 16.89
C ASP A 367 -6.39 -5.27 16.72
N LEU A 368 -6.35 -6.33 17.53
CA LEU A 368 -5.33 -7.38 17.48
C LEU A 368 -5.75 -8.53 16.56
N ASN A 369 -6.22 -8.21 15.35
CA ASN A 369 -6.48 -9.19 14.29
C ASN A 369 -5.16 -9.60 13.60
N PHE A 370 -4.96 -10.91 13.40
CA PHE A 370 -3.76 -11.48 12.80
C PHE A 370 -3.83 -11.58 11.27
N GLU A 371 -5.02 -11.64 10.66
CA GLU A 371 -5.18 -11.89 9.21
C GLU A 371 -4.68 -10.72 8.35
N ASP A 372 -4.78 -9.50 8.87
CA ASP A 372 -4.40 -8.26 8.16
C ASP A 372 -3.26 -7.50 8.85
N ALA A 373 -2.43 -8.22 9.60
CA ALA A 373 -1.25 -7.69 10.26
C ALA A 373 0.02 -8.33 9.71
N HIS A 374 1.08 -7.56 9.57
CA HIS A 374 2.38 -8.07 9.13
C HIS A 374 3.52 -7.33 9.82
N GLY A 375 4.57 -8.06 10.16
CA GLY A 375 5.79 -7.54 10.78
C GLY A 375 6.98 -7.78 9.86
N TYR A 376 7.81 -6.75 9.66
CA TYR A 376 8.99 -6.83 8.80
C TYR A 376 10.06 -5.85 9.25
N LEU A 377 11.23 -5.93 8.62
CA LEU A 377 12.38 -5.08 8.95
C LEU A 377 12.69 -4.11 7.81
N ALA A 378 13.19 -2.94 8.17
CA ALA A 378 13.86 -2.05 7.24
C ALA A 378 15.23 -1.67 7.79
N ILE A 379 16.26 -1.74 6.94
CA ILE A 379 17.58 -1.18 7.24
C ILE A 379 17.88 -0.06 6.25
N SER A 380 18.29 1.09 6.75
CA SER A 380 18.67 2.26 5.96
C SER A 380 20.17 2.47 6.06
N VAL A 381 20.86 2.38 4.93
CA VAL A 381 22.31 2.46 4.81
C VAL A 381 22.70 3.83 4.25
N PRO A 382 23.48 4.64 4.98
CA PRO A 382 23.93 5.95 4.52
C PRO A 382 24.83 5.83 3.29
N GLN A 383 24.79 6.83 2.43
CA GLN A 383 25.54 6.91 1.20
C GLN A 383 26.45 8.15 1.21
N ASN A 384 27.50 8.13 0.38
CA ASN A 384 28.48 9.23 0.31
C ASN A 384 27.87 10.56 -0.15
N ASP A 385 26.73 10.53 -0.85
CA ASP A 385 25.99 11.71 -1.31
C ASP A 385 25.02 12.29 -0.25
N GLY A 386 25.05 11.77 0.98
CA GLY A 386 24.16 12.17 2.07
C GLY A 386 22.73 11.61 1.96
N THR A 387 22.49 10.69 1.03
CA THR A 387 21.24 9.92 0.94
C THR A 387 21.32 8.61 1.72
N TYR A 388 20.19 7.91 1.81
CA TYR A 388 20.08 6.59 2.40
C TYR A 388 19.43 5.64 1.40
N ILE A 389 20.03 4.47 1.20
CA ILE A 389 19.37 3.35 0.54
C ILE A 389 18.60 2.56 1.59
N VAL A 390 17.33 2.25 1.33
CA VAL A 390 16.48 1.49 2.25
C VAL A 390 16.26 0.09 1.71
N TYR A 391 16.56 -0.90 2.53
CA TYR A 391 16.25 -2.30 2.27
C TYR A 391 15.13 -2.76 3.20
N THR A 392 14.02 -3.26 2.63
CA THR A 392 12.92 -3.86 3.41
C THR A 392 12.90 -5.36 3.22
N LEU A 393 12.99 -6.10 4.31
CA LEU A 393 13.11 -7.55 4.31
C LEU A 393 12.01 -8.16 5.19
N GLY A 394 11.38 -9.20 4.69
CA GLY A 394 10.31 -9.90 5.40
C GLY A 394 10.39 -11.40 5.24
N LYS A 395 9.79 -12.13 6.17
CA LYS A 395 9.63 -13.58 6.08
C LYS A 395 8.19 -13.89 5.67
N PHE A 396 8.03 -14.66 4.60
CA PHE A 396 6.75 -15.06 4.04
C PHE A 396 6.65 -16.58 3.89
N THR A 397 5.43 -17.09 3.74
CA THR A 397 5.24 -18.41 3.16
C THR A 397 5.68 -18.38 1.70
N PHE A 398 6.28 -19.45 1.20
CA PHE A 398 6.70 -19.51 -0.20
C PHE A 398 5.49 -19.50 -1.15
N ALA A 399 4.40 -20.17 -0.75
CA ALA A 399 3.13 -20.20 -1.46
C ALA A 399 2.03 -19.53 -0.63
N PHE A 400 1.18 -18.73 -1.27
CA PHE A 400 0.03 -18.09 -0.64
C PHE A 400 -1.24 -18.94 -0.83
N PRO A 401 -2.20 -18.90 0.12
CA PRO A 401 -3.46 -19.59 -0.05
C PRO A 401 -4.29 -18.95 -1.17
N GLY A 402 -4.71 -19.74 -2.17
CA GLY A 402 -5.58 -19.29 -3.26
C GLY A 402 -7.07 -19.38 -2.96
N THR A 403 -7.46 -20.04 -1.86
CA THR A 403 -8.86 -20.26 -1.46
C THR A 403 -9.05 -20.07 0.03
N LEU A 404 -10.28 -19.79 0.47
CA LEU A 404 -10.62 -19.69 1.90
C LEU A 404 -10.28 -20.96 2.69
N LEU A 405 -10.52 -22.14 2.12
CA LEU A 405 -10.17 -23.41 2.76
C LEU A 405 -8.65 -23.55 2.94
N GLN A 406 -7.86 -23.20 1.92
CA GLN A 406 -6.41 -23.18 2.04
C GLN A 406 -5.94 -22.15 3.07
N ALA A 407 -6.58 -20.97 3.13
CA ALA A 407 -6.25 -19.96 4.14
C ALA A 407 -6.49 -20.48 5.56
N LEU A 408 -7.61 -21.17 5.81
CA LEU A 408 -7.91 -21.78 7.11
C LEU A 408 -6.93 -22.91 7.47
N LEU A 409 -6.56 -23.76 6.50
CA LEU A 409 -5.59 -24.83 6.72
C LEU A 409 -4.17 -24.29 6.96
N ASN A 410 -3.81 -23.18 6.31
CA ASN A 410 -2.52 -22.52 6.48
C ASN A 410 -2.33 -21.91 7.88
N ILE A 411 -3.39 -21.74 8.68
CA ILE A 411 -3.27 -21.35 10.09
C ILE A 411 -2.48 -22.41 10.87
N GLY A 412 -2.84 -23.68 10.71
CA GLY A 412 -2.18 -24.78 11.43
C GLY A 412 -0.93 -25.33 10.73
N GLU A 413 -0.88 -25.27 9.40
CA GLU A 413 0.17 -25.91 8.61
C GLU A 413 1.54 -25.22 8.77
N THR A 414 2.61 -26.01 8.84
CA THR A 414 3.99 -25.51 8.74
C THR A 414 4.44 -25.58 7.28
N ALA A 415 4.61 -24.41 6.65
CA ALA A 415 4.95 -24.26 5.25
C ALA A 415 6.44 -23.96 5.04
N GLU A 416 6.90 -24.06 3.80
CA GLU A 416 8.18 -23.49 3.39
C GLU A 416 8.14 -21.97 3.43
N ALA A 417 9.25 -21.35 3.80
CA ALA A 417 9.38 -19.90 3.89
C ALA A 417 10.37 -19.33 2.89
N ALA A 418 10.14 -18.07 2.54
CA ALA A 418 11.09 -17.23 1.84
C ALA A 418 11.45 -15.99 2.67
N ILE A 419 12.69 -15.52 2.52
CA ILE A 419 13.05 -14.15 2.89
C ILE A 419 12.83 -13.29 1.65
N ALA A 420 11.78 -12.48 1.68
CA ALA A 420 11.39 -11.65 0.56
C ALA A 420 12.11 -10.29 0.59
N TYR A 421 12.54 -9.86 -0.60
CA TYR A 421 12.99 -8.50 -0.86
C TYR A 421 12.38 -7.95 -2.15
N PRO A 422 11.68 -6.80 -2.11
CA PRO A 422 11.22 -6.10 -0.93
C PRO A 422 10.14 -6.90 -0.20
N ASP A 423 9.82 -6.47 1.02
CA ASP A 423 8.63 -6.94 1.70
C ASP A 423 7.37 -6.35 1.03
N GLU A 424 6.43 -7.19 0.59
CA GLU A 424 5.23 -6.76 -0.13
C GLU A 424 4.37 -5.73 0.65
N ASN A 425 4.37 -5.80 1.99
CA ASN A 425 3.58 -4.87 2.80
C ASN A 425 4.14 -3.44 2.75
N VAL A 426 5.36 -3.24 2.24
CA VAL A 426 5.88 -1.90 1.96
C VAL A 426 4.99 -1.13 0.97
N PHE A 427 4.24 -1.83 0.11
CA PHE A 427 3.35 -1.23 -0.89
C PHE A 427 1.91 -1.06 -0.43
N TYR A 428 1.48 -1.69 0.67
CA TYR A 428 0.09 -1.62 1.14
C TYR A 428 -0.22 -0.27 1.80
N THR A 429 -0.67 0.70 1.01
CA THR A 429 -1.08 2.05 1.44
C THR A 429 -2.39 2.08 2.20
N HIS A 430 -3.23 1.05 2.02
CA HIS A 430 -4.48 0.86 2.76
C HIS A 430 -4.23 0.34 4.19
N ARG A 431 -3.00 -0.08 4.52
CA ARG A 431 -2.61 -0.50 5.87
C ARG A 431 -1.88 0.61 6.60
N ARG A 432 -2.24 0.81 7.86
CA ARG A 432 -1.51 1.71 8.75
C ARG A 432 -0.17 1.09 9.12
N LYS A 433 0.90 1.88 9.03
CA LYS A 433 2.27 1.45 9.37
C LYS A 433 2.76 2.12 10.63
N THR A 434 3.52 1.39 11.43
CA THR A 434 4.23 1.95 12.56
C THR A 434 5.65 1.39 12.65
N TYR A 435 6.54 2.22 13.18
CA TYR A 435 7.98 2.01 13.15
C TYR A 435 8.53 2.04 14.57
N TYR A 436 9.50 1.18 14.84
CA TYR A 436 10.34 1.24 16.03
C TYR A 436 11.80 1.15 15.60
N SER A 437 12.47 2.31 15.64
CA SER A 437 13.71 2.53 14.92
C SER A 437 14.90 2.78 15.85
N TYR A 438 16.05 2.27 15.43
CA TYR A 438 17.33 2.32 16.15
C TYR A 438 18.42 2.82 15.22
N ALA A 439 19.13 3.88 15.65
CA ALA A 439 20.47 4.12 15.13
C ALA A 439 21.42 3.02 15.60
N ILE A 440 22.16 2.45 14.66
CA ILE A 440 23.10 1.36 14.88
C ILE A 440 24.44 1.69 14.24
N SER A 441 25.50 1.05 14.73
CA SER A 441 26.81 1.12 14.08
C SER A 441 26.78 0.35 12.75
N GLU A 442 27.75 0.63 11.89
CA GLU A 442 27.99 -0.16 10.69
C GLU A 442 28.26 -1.64 11.03
N GLU A 443 28.97 -1.92 12.12
CA GLU A 443 29.24 -3.28 12.60
C GLU A 443 27.95 -4.03 12.95
N ASP A 444 27.05 -3.42 13.72
CA ASP A 444 25.73 -3.98 14.03
C ASP A 444 24.89 -4.19 12.74
N GLY A 445 25.02 -3.27 11.77
CA GLY A 445 24.37 -3.36 10.47
C GLY A 445 24.89 -4.52 9.60
N LYS A 446 26.20 -4.73 9.57
CA LYS A 446 26.83 -5.87 8.89
C LYS A 446 26.45 -7.19 9.57
N LYS A 447 26.46 -7.22 10.91
CA LYS A 447 25.99 -8.36 11.69
C LYS A 447 24.52 -8.71 11.42
N PHE A 448 23.67 -7.70 11.22
CA PHE A 448 22.29 -7.90 10.78
C PHE A 448 22.25 -8.60 9.41
N PHE A 449 22.96 -8.08 8.41
CA PHE A 449 22.98 -8.68 7.07
C PHE A 449 23.53 -10.10 7.06
N GLU A 450 24.56 -10.41 7.85
CA GLU A 450 25.04 -11.81 8.00
C GLU A 450 23.97 -12.74 8.61
N SER A 451 23.13 -12.21 9.48
CA SER A 451 21.99 -12.97 10.02
C SER A 451 20.90 -13.21 8.98
N VAL A 452 20.67 -12.25 8.08
CA VAL A 452 19.73 -12.39 6.96
C VAL A 452 20.27 -13.34 5.89
N LYS A 453 21.56 -13.23 5.56
CA LYS A 453 22.26 -14.11 4.61
C LYS A 453 22.04 -15.59 4.95
N ARG A 454 22.22 -15.97 6.22
CA ARG A 454 21.99 -17.34 6.69
C ARG A 454 20.57 -17.83 6.41
N ASP A 455 19.56 -16.99 6.64
CA ASP A 455 18.17 -17.37 6.39
C ASP A 455 17.83 -17.40 4.90
N MET A 456 18.43 -16.54 4.10
CA MET A 456 18.32 -16.60 2.64
C MET A 456 18.94 -17.89 2.09
N MET A 457 20.07 -18.33 2.63
CA MET A 457 20.66 -19.63 2.27
C MET A 457 19.73 -20.79 2.66
N LEU A 458 19.22 -20.80 3.90
CA LEU A 458 18.25 -21.81 4.35
C LEU A 458 16.97 -21.82 3.48
N SER A 459 16.51 -20.64 3.05
CA SER A 459 15.37 -20.52 2.14
C SER A 459 15.69 -21.11 0.75
N ARG A 460 16.87 -20.83 0.18
CA ARG A 460 17.30 -21.40 -1.10
C ARG A 460 17.39 -22.93 -1.07
N GLU A 461 17.70 -23.49 0.09
CA GLU A 461 17.76 -24.94 0.33
C GLU A 461 16.41 -25.57 0.71
N GLY A 462 15.34 -24.78 0.83
CA GLY A 462 14.02 -25.26 1.25
C GLY A 462 13.92 -25.65 2.73
N ASN A 463 14.90 -25.22 3.55
CA ASN A 463 15.03 -25.54 4.98
C ASN A 463 14.44 -24.47 5.90
N LEU A 464 14.08 -23.29 5.38
CA LEU A 464 13.40 -22.25 6.15
C LEU A 464 11.89 -22.54 6.22
N ILE A 465 11.31 -22.49 7.42
CA ILE A 465 9.89 -22.77 7.66
C ILE A 465 9.10 -21.53 8.04
N TYR A 466 7.81 -21.52 7.72
CA TYR A 466 6.85 -20.51 8.17
C TYR A 466 5.68 -21.21 8.87
N GLN A 467 5.30 -20.71 10.05
CA GLN A 467 4.04 -21.07 10.69
C GLN A 467 3.47 -19.84 11.37
N ILE A 468 2.20 -19.53 11.09
CA ILE A 468 1.54 -18.24 11.44
C ILE A 468 1.62 -17.89 12.93
N GLU A 469 1.61 -18.88 13.81
CA GLU A 469 1.48 -18.66 15.26
C GLU A 469 2.82 -18.69 16.00
N SER A 470 3.77 -19.44 15.48
CA SER A 470 5.00 -19.82 16.20
C SER A 470 6.30 -19.52 15.47
N GLU A 471 6.29 -19.44 14.14
CA GLU A 471 7.47 -19.25 13.27
C GLU A 471 7.19 -18.22 12.16
N ASN A 472 6.61 -17.09 12.55
CA ASN A 472 6.04 -16.10 11.65
C ASN A 472 6.96 -14.89 11.37
N CYS A 473 6.41 -13.93 10.63
CA CYS A 473 7.10 -12.70 10.24
C CYS A 473 7.50 -11.82 11.44
N ALA A 474 6.63 -11.66 12.44
CA ALA A 474 6.90 -10.85 13.63
C ALA A 474 8.02 -11.45 14.49
N LYS A 475 7.97 -12.76 14.75
CA LYS A 475 9.02 -13.45 15.51
C LYS A 475 10.37 -13.30 14.81
N TRP A 476 10.41 -13.62 13.52
CA TRP A 476 11.63 -13.50 12.73
C TRP A 476 12.22 -12.09 12.78
N SER A 477 11.40 -11.05 12.55
CA SER A 477 11.86 -9.67 12.61
C SER A 477 12.39 -9.26 13.98
N TYR A 478 11.71 -9.68 15.06
CA TYR A 478 12.15 -9.41 16.42
C TYR A 478 13.48 -10.10 16.74
N GLU A 479 13.63 -11.38 16.40
CA GLU A 479 14.85 -12.15 16.65
C GLU A 479 16.05 -11.61 15.87
N LYS A 480 15.86 -11.17 14.62
CA LYS A 480 16.92 -10.53 13.84
C LYS A 480 17.35 -9.19 14.41
N LEU A 481 16.40 -8.38 14.90
CA LEU A 481 16.71 -7.15 15.60
C LEU A 481 17.51 -7.43 16.88
N VAL A 482 17.02 -8.34 17.74
CA VAL A 482 17.68 -8.78 18.98
C VAL A 482 19.09 -9.31 18.72
N TYR A 483 19.25 -10.16 17.70
CA TYR A 483 20.55 -10.73 17.35
C TYR A 483 21.55 -9.63 17.02
N SER A 484 21.11 -8.62 16.28
CA SER A 484 21.97 -7.54 15.79
C SER A 484 22.39 -6.63 16.93
N ILE A 485 21.44 -6.02 17.66
CA ILE A 485 21.72 -4.97 18.64
C ILE A 485 21.74 -5.44 20.11
N GLY A 486 21.36 -6.68 20.39
CA GLY A 486 21.38 -7.29 21.72
C GLY A 486 20.04 -7.21 22.48
N GLN A 487 19.69 -8.30 23.16
CA GLN A 487 18.45 -8.48 23.92
C GLN A 487 18.15 -7.35 24.92
N HIS A 488 19.17 -6.83 25.61
CA HIS A 488 18.97 -5.79 26.63
C HIS A 488 18.52 -4.43 26.08
N ARG A 489 18.66 -4.21 24.76
CA ARG A 489 18.28 -2.97 24.07
C ARG A 489 16.91 -3.06 23.39
N VAL A 490 16.37 -4.27 23.21
CA VAL A 490 15.08 -4.50 22.56
C VAL A 490 14.04 -4.88 23.62
N PRO A 491 13.04 -4.03 23.90
CA PRO A 491 11.93 -4.41 24.75
C PRO A 491 11.07 -5.47 24.07
N GLU A 492 10.32 -6.21 24.86
CA GLU A 492 9.38 -7.20 24.38
C GLU A 492 8.16 -6.49 23.74
N ILE A 493 8.06 -6.52 22.41
CA ILE A 493 7.17 -5.64 21.62
C ILE A 493 6.12 -6.36 20.77
N TYR A 494 6.26 -7.68 20.57
CA TYR A 494 5.33 -8.46 19.76
C TYR A 494 4.61 -9.57 20.53
N THR A 495 5.03 -9.90 21.75
CA THR A 495 4.49 -11.08 22.42
C THR A 495 3.13 -10.80 23.05
N MET A 496 2.25 -11.79 22.97
CA MET A 496 0.96 -11.81 23.66
C MET A 496 0.43 -13.25 23.76
N PRO A 497 -0.44 -13.55 24.73
CA PRO A 497 -1.18 -14.81 24.72
C PRO A 497 -2.04 -14.91 23.46
N PHE A 498 -2.05 -16.09 22.82
CA PHE A 498 -2.79 -16.35 21.58
C PHE A 498 -4.27 -15.97 21.67
N LEU A 499 -4.93 -16.39 22.76
CA LEU A 499 -6.34 -16.07 22.97
C LEU A 499 -6.57 -14.57 23.14
N HIS A 500 -5.57 -13.72 23.39
CA HIS A 500 -5.78 -12.27 23.42
C HIS A 500 -5.94 -11.66 22.02
N SER A 501 -5.74 -12.42 20.94
CA SER A 501 -6.05 -11.95 19.60
C SER A 501 -7.55 -11.73 19.41
N GLU A 502 -7.86 -10.84 18.47
CA GLU A 502 -9.18 -10.31 18.18
C GLU A 502 -9.55 -10.60 16.71
N PRO A 503 -9.62 -11.87 16.28
CA PRO A 503 -10.00 -12.21 14.92
C PRO A 503 -11.47 -11.84 14.64
N HIS A 504 -11.78 -11.65 13.36
CA HIS A 504 -13.14 -11.38 12.89
C HIS A 504 -13.85 -12.67 12.44
N GLY A 505 -15.14 -12.55 12.12
CA GLY A 505 -15.92 -13.65 11.54
C GLY A 505 -16.02 -14.91 12.42
N PHE A 506 -15.94 -16.07 11.77
CA PHE A 506 -16.11 -17.39 12.41
C PHE A 506 -15.03 -17.67 13.47
N MET A 507 -13.78 -17.26 13.23
CA MET A 507 -12.69 -17.43 14.19
C MET A 507 -12.95 -16.65 15.48
N SER A 508 -13.60 -15.49 15.40
CA SER A 508 -14.06 -14.74 16.59
C SER A 508 -15.00 -15.57 17.47
N ALA A 509 -15.92 -16.33 16.86
CA ALA A 509 -16.85 -17.18 17.60
C ALA A 509 -16.12 -18.34 18.29
N ILE A 510 -15.17 -19.00 17.60
CA ILE A 510 -14.33 -20.04 18.20
C ILE A 510 -13.57 -19.49 19.40
N PHE A 511 -12.92 -18.33 19.25
CA PHE A 511 -12.16 -17.71 20.33
C PHE A 511 -13.04 -17.37 21.53
N LYS A 512 -14.27 -16.88 21.30
CA LYS A 512 -15.23 -16.60 22.38
C LYS A 512 -15.63 -17.86 23.15
N VAL A 513 -15.88 -18.97 22.43
CA VAL A 513 -16.20 -20.26 23.06
C VAL A 513 -15.02 -20.78 23.87
N ILE A 514 -13.81 -20.74 23.33
CA ILE A 514 -12.62 -21.19 24.06
C ILE A 514 -12.39 -20.32 25.31
N LYS A 515 -12.52 -18.99 25.19
CA LYS A 515 -12.35 -18.04 26.31
C LYS A 515 -13.35 -18.25 27.44
N SER A 516 -14.55 -18.78 27.15
CA SER A 516 -15.56 -19.04 28.18
C SER A 516 -15.30 -20.34 28.96
N LEU A 517 -14.40 -21.19 28.49
CA LEU A 517 -13.99 -22.40 29.20
C LEU A 517 -13.10 -22.07 30.41
N PRO A 518 -13.10 -22.91 31.47
CA PRO A 518 -12.14 -22.78 32.56
C PRO A 518 -10.71 -22.84 32.04
N LYS A 519 -9.80 -22.05 32.62
CA LYS A 519 -8.39 -21.93 32.17
C LYS A 519 -7.69 -23.26 31.83
N PRO A 520 -7.83 -24.36 32.62
CA PRO A 520 -7.20 -25.64 32.30
C PRO A 520 -7.65 -26.28 30.97
N TRP A 521 -8.84 -25.94 30.48
CA TRP A 521 -9.41 -26.48 29.24
C TRP A 521 -9.10 -25.64 28.01
N GLN A 522 -8.70 -24.38 28.18
CA GLN A 522 -8.47 -23.47 27.07
C GLN A 522 -7.37 -23.98 26.14
N ILE A 523 -6.23 -24.40 26.69
CA ILE A 523 -5.09 -24.91 25.91
C ILE A 523 -5.46 -26.23 25.20
N PRO A 524 -5.93 -27.30 25.88
CA PRO A 524 -6.30 -28.55 25.21
C PRO A 524 -7.31 -28.37 24.06
N VAL A 525 -8.34 -27.54 24.27
CA VAL A 525 -9.35 -27.28 23.24
C VAL A 525 -8.76 -26.48 22.08
N THR A 526 -7.91 -25.48 22.38
CA THR A 526 -7.19 -24.74 21.33
C THR A 526 -6.31 -25.69 20.51
N THR A 527 -5.51 -26.53 21.15
CA THR A 527 -4.67 -27.53 20.47
C THR A 527 -5.49 -28.47 19.61
N PHE A 528 -6.63 -28.94 20.11
CA PHE A 528 -7.54 -29.79 19.34
C PHE A 528 -8.09 -29.07 18.09
N CYS A 529 -8.52 -27.82 18.22
CA CYS A 529 -8.96 -27.02 17.07
C CYS A 529 -7.85 -26.88 16.01
N HIS A 530 -6.61 -26.57 16.42
CA HIS A 530 -5.49 -26.44 15.49
C HIS A 530 -5.12 -27.78 14.84
N PHE A 531 -5.23 -28.88 15.58
CA PHE A 531 -5.05 -30.21 15.00
C PHE A 531 -6.04 -30.47 13.86
N LEU A 532 -7.33 -30.12 14.04
CA LEU A 532 -8.34 -30.22 12.99
C LEU A 532 -8.06 -29.28 11.80
N LEU A 533 -7.47 -28.12 12.07
CA LEU A 533 -7.03 -27.15 11.04
C LEU A 533 -5.67 -27.50 10.41
N GLY A 534 -5.12 -28.70 10.65
CA GLY A 534 -3.90 -29.16 9.99
C GLY A 534 -2.61 -28.90 10.77
N GLY A 535 -2.66 -28.62 12.07
CA GLY A 535 -1.49 -28.44 12.94
C GLY A 535 -0.52 -29.64 13.00
N TYR A 536 -0.95 -30.83 12.57
CA TYR A 536 -0.09 -32.01 12.42
C TYR A 536 0.69 -32.02 11.10
N LYS A 537 0.24 -31.26 10.09
CA LYS A 537 0.94 -31.11 8.82
C LYS A 537 2.22 -30.33 9.07
N GLY A 538 3.30 -30.88 8.54
CA GLY A 538 4.65 -30.41 8.80
C GLY A 538 5.55 -30.64 7.61
N ARG A 539 6.83 -30.36 7.83
CA ARG A 539 7.86 -30.52 6.81
C ARG A 539 9.13 -31.11 7.42
N MET A 540 9.81 -31.94 6.63
CA MET A 540 11.19 -32.33 6.93
C MET A 540 12.12 -31.18 6.55
N ILE A 541 12.96 -30.73 7.48
CA ILE A 541 14.04 -29.78 7.23
C ILE A 541 15.37 -30.34 7.70
N ILE A 542 16.47 -29.82 7.18
CA ILE A 542 17.82 -30.14 7.66
C ILE A 542 18.22 -29.11 8.72
N GLU A 543 18.38 -29.56 9.96
CA GLU A 543 18.82 -28.73 11.09
C GLU A 543 20.09 -29.38 11.68
N ASN A 544 21.21 -28.63 11.69
CA ASN A 544 22.51 -29.13 12.15
C ASN A 544 22.93 -30.46 11.48
N GLY A 545 22.68 -30.58 10.18
CA GLY A 545 23.01 -31.78 9.39
C GLY A 545 22.07 -32.98 9.61
N LYS A 546 21.00 -32.83 10.40
CA LYS A 546 20.02 -33.89 10.65
C LYS A 546 18.65 -33.51 10.10
N ALA A 547 17.97 -34.49 9.51
CA ALA A 547 16.60 -34.33 9.06
C ALA A 547 15.64 -34.31 10.26
N VAL A 548 14.87 -33.24 10.43
CA VAL A 548 13.94 -33.01 11.54
C VAL A 548 12.55 -32.70 10.99
N TRP A 549 11.52 -33.37 11.50
CA TRP A 549 10.13 -33.04 11.20
C TRP A 549 9.66 -31.86 12.04
N LYS A 550 9.30 -30.75 11.41
CA LYS A 550 8.73 -29.56 12.07
C LYS A 550 7.24 -29.50 11.78
N SER A 551 6.43 -29.37 12.83
CA SER A 551 4.98 -29.15 12.76
C SER A 551 4.52 -28.45 14.03
N LEU A 552 3.39 -27.74 13.96
CA LEU A 552 2.80 -27.08 15.12
C LEU A 552 2.49 -28.07 16.25
N ARG A 553 2.10 -29.32 15.93
CA ARG A 553 1.79 -30.39 16.90
C ARG A 553 2.88 -30.61 17.96
N TYR A 554 4.15 -30.51 17.56
CA TYR A 554 5.30 -30.77 18.44
C TYR A 554 6.01 -29.47 18.86
N HIS A 555 5.42 -28.32 18.54
CA HIS A 555 6.02 -27.02 18.83
C HIS A 555 5.85 -26.68 20.32
N PRO A 556 6.87 -26.08 20.97
CA PRO A 556 6.79 -25.58 22.36
C PRO A 556 5.68 -24.55 22.61
N PHE A 557 5.08 -24.02 21.55
CA PHE A 557 3.96 -23.06 21.58
C PHE A 557 2.82 -23.54 22.49
N TRP A 558 2.56 -24.84 22.58
CA TRP A 558 1.49 -25.38 23.42
C TRP A 558 1.77 -25.29 24.93
N ASN A 559 3.00 -24.97 25.33
CA ASN A 559 3.36 -24.85 26.75
C ASN A 559 2.86 -23.54 27.36
N ASP A 560 2.93 -22.44 26.62
CA ASP A 560 2.59 -21.09 27.10
C ASP A 560 1.53 -20.37 26.23
N THR A 561 1.26 -20.88 25.02
CA THR A 561 0.38 -20.29 24.00
C THR A 561 0.73 -18.84 23.67
N VAL A 562 2.00 -18.47 23.78
CA VAL A 562 2.48 -17.12 23.44
C VAL A 562 2.76 -17.05 21.95
N ILE A 563 2.24 -16.01 21.30
CA ILE A 563 2.50 -15.70 19.89
C ILE A 563 3.26 -14.40 19.74
N PHE A 564 3.91 -14.22 18.58
CA PHE A 564 4.42 -12.94 18.13
C PHE A 564 3.42 -12.30 17.17
N HIS A 565 2.79 -11.20 17.60
CA HIS A 565 1.73 -10.54 16.85
C HIS A 565 2.16 -9.13 16.40
N PRO A 566 2.20 -8.84 15.08
CA PRO A 566 2.66 -7.54 14.59
C PRO A 566 1.90 -6.33 15.16
N SER A 567 0.58 -6.43 15.32
CA SER A 567 -0.25 -5.32 15.83
C SER A 567 0.09 -4.88 17.26
N MET A 568 0.81 -5.70 18.05
CA MET A 568 1.24 -5.31 19.40
C MET A 568 2.15 -4.07 19.39
N LEU A 569 2.96 -3.89 18.34
CA LEU A 569 3.78 -2.69 18.22
C LEU A 569 2.92 -1.42 18.09
N HIS A 570 1.80 -1.48 17.38
CA HIS A 570 0.86 -0.35 17.31
C HIS A 570 0.22 -0.09 18.65
N LYS A 571 -0.29 -1.14 19.30
CA LYS A 571 -0.95 -1.05 20.61
C LYS A 571 -0.02 -0.43 21.67
N LEU A 572 1.22 -0.89 21.77
CA LEU A 572 2.20 -0.36 22.73
C LEU A 572 2.53 1.11 22.47
N GLN A 573 2.56 1.56 21.21
CA GLN A 573 2.77 2.97 20.88
C GLN A 573 1.55 3.85 21.13
N GLU A 574 0.35 3.31 20.92
CA GLU A 574 -0.92 4.00 21.20
C GLU A 574 -1.14 4.15 22.70
N GLU A 575 -0.76 3.15 23.49
CA GLU A 575 -0.74 3.18 24.96
C GLU A 575 0.42 4.02 25.53
N GLY A 576 1.31 4.55 24.69
CA GLY A 576 2.47 5.36 25.12
C GLY A 576 3.55 4.56 25.88
N LYS A 577 3.50 3.23 25.86
CA LYS A 577 4.47 2.36 26.55
C LYS A 577 5.83 2.33 25.85
N ILE A 578 5.84 2.56 24.54
CA ILE A 578 7.06 2.72 23.75
C ILE A 578 6.94 3.94 22.83
N GLY A 579 8.06 4.62 22.60
CA GLY A 579 8.16 5.68 21.60
C GLY A 579 8.27 5.14 20.17
N ARG A 580 8.36 6.04 19.19
CA ARG A 580 8.72 5.69 17.80
C ARG A 580 10.21 5.47 17.59
N PHE A 581 11.03 6.13 18.39
CA PHE A 581 12.47 6.21 18.22
C PHE A 581 13.16 5.91 19.54
N VAL A 582 14.23 5.14 19.48
CA VAL A 582 15.13 4.94 20.61
C VAL A 582 16.40 5.76 20.33
N SER A 583 16.59 6.88 21.01
CA SER A 583 17.90 7.53 21.00
C SER A 583 18.82 6.76 21.96
N ALA A 584 19.99 6.36 21.46
CA ALA A 584 20.96 5.58 22.23
C ALA A 584 21.38 6.27 23.56
N GLY A 585 21.20 7.58 23.68
CA GLY A 585 21.49 8.36 24.89
C GLY A 585 20.39 8.40 25.96
N ILE A 586 19.11 8.12 25.63
CA ILE A 586 18.00 8.36 26.57
C ILE A 586 17.62 7.11 27.39
N THR A 587 17.92 5.90 26.91
CA THR A 587 17.59 4.65 27.64
C THR A 587 18.29 4.53 28.99
N CYS A 588 19.51 5.03 29.14
CA CYS A 588 20.20 5.07 30.43
C CYS A 588 19.59 6.11 31.38
N VAL A 589 19.19 7.27 30.85
CA VAL A 589 18.63 8.38 31.65
C VAL A 589 17.20 8.07 32.10
N ASN A 590 16.34 7.51 31.24
CA ASN A 590 14.98 7.15 31.62
C ASN A 590 14.93 5.98 32.61
N ARG A 591 15.81 4.97 32.49
CA ARG A 591 15.95 3.94 33.53
C ARG A 591 16.49 4.52 34.83
N ALA A 592 17.51 5.38 34.79
CA ALA A 592 18.04 6.02 35.98
C ALA A 592 16.99 6.89 36.68
N ILE A 593 16.23 7.71 35.94
CA ILE A 593 15.16 8.55 36.46
C ILE A 593 14.05 7.66 37.05
N PHE A 594 13.57 6.63 36.34
CA PHE A 594 12.51 5.76 36.84
C PHE A 594 12.93 4.97 38.10
N PHE A 595 14.18 4.47 38.15
CA PHE A 595 14.74 3.81 39.33
C PHE A 595 14.96 4.79 40.50
N PHE A 596 15.33 6.04 40.20
CA PHE A 596 15.48 7.09 41.21
C PHE A 596 14.12 7.52 41.77
N TYR A 597 13.07 7.57 40.94
CA TYR A 597 11.71 7.86 41.37
C TYR A 597 11.12 6.73 42.22
N SER A 598 11.22 5.47 41.79
CA SER A 598 10.64 4.34 42.53
C SER A 598 11.30 4.14 43.90
N LYS A 599 12.61 4.38 44.01
CA LYS A 599 13.38 4.21 45.25
C LYS A 599 13.25 5.39 46.22
N ASN A 600 12.85 6.56 45.75
CA ASN A 600 12.66 7.75 46.59
C ASN A 600 11.19 8.01 46.95
N LEU A 601 10.22 7.61 46.14
CA LEU A 601 8.80 7.70 46.49
C LEU A 601 8.46 6.94 47.80
N SER A 602 9.17 5.85 48.10
CA SER A 602 9.02 5.14 49.38
C SER A 602 9.67 5.84 50.58
N ARG A 603 10.49 6.89 50.37
CA ARG A 603 11.17 7.65 51.43
C ARG A 603 10.51 8.99 51.77
N TYR A 604 9.55 9.45 50.96
CA TYR A 604 9.01 10.81 51.07
C TYR A 604 7.50 10.88 51.37
N SER A 605 6.92 9.83 51.94
CA SER A 605 5.51 9.82 52.40
C SER A 605 5.18 10.81 53.52
N ASN A 606 6.16 11.54 54.06
CA ASN A 606 6.00 12.43 55.22
C ASN A 606 6.31 13.92 54.95
N LEU A 607 6.39 14.37 53.67
CA LEU A 607 6.57 15.80 53.37
C LEU A 607 5.21 16.51 53.30
N THR A 608 4.95 17.41 54.25
CA THR A 608 3.67 18.09 54.47
C THR A 608 3.42 19.32 53.60
N SER A 609 4.31 19.67 52.64
CA SER A 609 3.96 20.69 51.64
C SER A 609 4.57 20.43 50.26
N PHE A 610 3.71 20.55 49.25
CA PHE A 610 4.01 20.40 47.83
C PHE A 610 5.05 21.42 47.33
N SER A 611 5.13 22.59 47.97
CA SER A 611 6.11 23.65 47.65
C SER A 611 7.54 23.25 48.00
N SER A 612 7.75 22.56 49.13
CA SER A 612 9.08 22.09 49.54
C SER A 612 9.60 20.98 48.62
N PHE A 613 8.69 20.14 48.10
CA PHE A 613 9.01 19.11 47.12
C PHE A 613 9.46 19.73 45.78
N LEU A 614 8.76 20.75 45.29
CA LEU A 614 9.10 21.41 44.02
C LEU A 614 10.44 22.15 44.06
N VAL A 615 10.77 22.83 45.16
CA VAL A 615 12.05 23.55 45.32
C VAL A 615 13.23 22.59 45.49
N PHE A 616 13.04 21.46 46.15
CA PHE A 616 14.06 20.42 46.24
C PHE A 616 14.26 19.71 44.89
N PHE A 617 13.17 19.47 44.16
CA PHE A 617 13.18 18.82 42.85
C PHE A 617 13.90 19.67 41.80
N SER A 618 13.63 20.97 41.73
CA SER A 618 14.29 21.88 40.78
C SER A 618 15.80 21.98 41.03
N ASN A 619 16.23 22.07 42.29
CA ASN A 619 17.65 22.17 42.65
C ASN A 619 18.43 20.87 42.40
N ARG A 620 17.85 19.70 42.71
CA ARG A 620 18.49 18.39 42.44
C ARG A 620 18.52 18.06 40.96
N PHE A 621 17.47 18.38 40.21
CA PHE A 621 17.43 18.18 38.76
C PHE A 621 18.48 19.06 38.08
N LEU A 622 18.60 20.33 38.48
CA LEU A 622 19.60 21.25 37.95
C LEU A 622 21.05 20.78 38.23
N GLN A 623 21.33 20.23 39.42
CA GLN A 623 22.64 19.68 39.76
C GLN A 623 23.01 18.40 39.00
N ILE A 624 22.03 17.55 38.69
CA ILE A 624 22.25 16.33 37.89
C ILE A 624 22.44 16.71 36.42
N PHE A 625 21.65 17.66 35.93
CA PHE A 625 21.71 18.14 34.55
C PHE A 625 23.05 18.84 34.24
N THR A 626 23.57 19.65 35.17
CA THR A 626 24.89 20.29 35.04
C THR A 626 26.06 19.32 35.22
N LYS A 627 25.88 18.20 35.91
CA LYS A 627 26.93 17.18 36.08
C LYS A 627 27.02 16.20 34.89
N ILE A 628 25.96 16.08 34.10
CA ILE A 628 25.90 15.23 32.90
C ILE A 628 26.38 15.98 31.65
N HIS A 629 26.31 17.31 31.63
CA HIS A 629 26.78 18.14 30.52
C HIS A 629 27.98 18.99 30.93
N SER A 630 29.20 18.50 30.63
CA SER A 630 30.47 19.19 30.92
C SER A 630 30.89 20.23 29.88
N GLU A 631 29.97 20.74 29.06
CA GLU A 631 30.24 21.85 28.13
C GLU A 631 29.21 22.99 28.30
N PRO A 632 29.62 24.26 28.13
CA PRO A 632 28.75 25.40 28.38
C PRO A 632 27.73 25.55 27.24
N ILE A 633 26.45 25.31 27.53
CA ILE A 633 25.35 25.65 26.63
C ILE A 633 25.11 27.17 26.71
N PRO A 634 25.23 27.93 25.61
CA PRO A 634 24.83 29.32 25.60
C PRO A 634 23.30 29.44 25.47
N ASN A 635 22.73 30.31 26.31
CA ASN A 635 21.41 30.91 26.27
C ASN A 635 20.23 30.24 27.00
N LYS A 636 19.68 31.03 27.93
CA LYS A 636 18.61 30.81 28.93
C LYS A 636 17.21 30.44 28.40
N ILE A 637 17.03 30.03 27.15
CA ILE A 637 15.68 29.86 26.57
C ILE A 637 15.12 28.44 26.75
N SER A 638 15.95 27.44 27.05
CA SER A 638 15.51 26.02 27.06
C SER A 638 14.69 25.61 28.31
N LEU A 639 14.92 26.24 29.47
CA LEU A 639 14.28 25.78 30.73
C LEU A 639 12.80 26.19 30.84
N CYS A 640 12.40 27.33 30.26
CA CYS A 640 11.01 27.78 30.30
C CYS A 640 10.07 26.95 29.41
N PHE A 641 10.60 26.29 28.37
CA PHE A 641 9.77 25.48 27.46
C PHE A 641 9.39 24.12 28.06
N PHE A 642 10.23 23.60 28.96
CA PHE A 642 10.02 22.29 29.58
C PHE A 642 9.06 22.35 30.77
N ILE A 643 9.07 23.43 31.56
CA ILE A 643 8.17 23.62 32.70
C ILE A 643 6.73 23.94 32.25
N LYS A 644 6.54 24.47 31.03
CA LYS A 644 5.21 24.82 30.51
C LYS A 644 4.42 23.62 29.92
N ASN A 645 5.07 22.47 29.77
CA ASN A 645 4.48 21.25 29.17
C ASN A 645 4.39 20.07 30.16
N LEU A 646 4.77 20.28 31.42
CA LEU A 646 4.42 19.43 32.57
C LEU A 646 3.26 20.08 33.31
#